data_AF-A0A5J5CLC0-F1
#
_entry.id   AF-A0A5J5CLC0-F1
#
_cell.length_a   1.000
_cell.length_b   1.000
_cell.length_c   1.000
_cell.angle_alpha   90.00
_cell.angle_beta   90.00
_cell.angle_gamma   90.00
#
_symmetry.space_group_name_H-M   'P 1'
#
loop_
_entity.id
_entity.type
_entity.pdbx_description
1 polymer ?
#
loop_
_entity_poly.entity_id
_entity_poly.type
_entity_poly.pdbx_seq_one_letter_code
_entity_poly.pdbx_strand_id
1 'polypeptide(L)'
;MESLALNTEVRLAVAQCFRTLTTSTDTQDIITTLKTLHSYLEEGPEGRTTSVQRSEFRRAHFTRTLQFLVSNIQADWLRSLTAAQRTELWDGLFLKGPPEQALLVLMEGIGELRASANLDHLVSITEKFLQSGRLAELLWSYCLETCPSDSPQLRETLLGRIVALPDLAANRLHPRNKTLFLPQQYHPLLATNMLTALERTCQALKDGTDCSLTFVAQTLGKVCIQGHSGLVLAVMAPRLSACTRSDMVWQRVCWKLLENVPQRCMESVLTGLVQAVSGPDALGRIIGNLVLTNKKAQFVITHKLLLLQYKYEVLRSVSQAWANPSAVKHTPLEQQLYVSKALLLSVSLLRDSELQELRSELLQCMLGGMQSHLDSSVVRIRRMGMVYDQDEESQELLSLMTPIASDELEAEPANRVDCPQETGETTQSTQNVSSQNKSNTEPDSDLDSDDELTPYDMSGDQEITEAPPPRYLRDCLEALISSEDAVRVELSLRAAEGLVRKNVFATREISVQLTKVLLHMEDKYSINSFLSLRQATMVALTVTDSIPVTQYLTTEFYSLNYSLRQRLDILEVLALAAQELSKPINEKRNPSMGISANMDLTLYPGDNPVHWRQVVEKRIQSKTKRLSKGATQPPAEATPNRYAPVAGHFFFPLLSNYDKPQVTFDLLGGDHLVLGRLIHTLGLFMHLANNAPIAAQMGCALLDFVWAVRYHVDQMVRRGVLFAVCSVFLSMPSQNLLVDLSDQLFETRTWLADVAEGDPDADCRSLAVQSLVVLDKSLKKQLQDQQALSMEHA
;
A
#
# COMPACT_ATOMS: atom_id res chain seq x y z
N MET A 1 18.85 -44.48 41.31
CA MET A 1 18.49 -43.97 42.66
C MET A 1 19.20 -42.66 42.97
N GLU A 2 20.49 -42.50 42.64
CA GLU A 2 21.23 -41.25 42.86
C GLU A 2 20.64 -40.02 42.13
N SER A 3 20.18 -40.15 40.88
CA SER A 3 19.54 -39.04 40.15
C SER A 3 18.25 -38.52 40.79
N LEU A 4 17.48 -39.39 41.43
CA LEU A 4 16.26 -39.04 42.18
C LEU A 4 16.58 -38.34 43.51
N ALA A 5 17.64 -38.76 44.19
CA ALA A 5 18.12 -38.13 45.42
C ALA A 5 18.68 -36.72 45.16
N LEU A 6 19.49 -36.56 44.10
CA LEU A 6 20.03 -35.25 43.70
C LEU A 6 18.94 -34.27 43.23
N ASN A 7 17.94 -34.73 42.47
CA ASN A 7 16.78 -33.90 42.10
C ASN A 7 16.01 -33.43 43.35
N THR A 8 15.83 -34.32 44.34
CA THR A 8 15.14 -33.95 45.58
C THR A 8 15.92 -32.93 46.41
N GLU A 9 17.25 -33.04 46.48
CA GLU A 9 18.12 -32.05 47.15
C GLU A 9 18.04 -30.66 46.52
N VAL A 10 18.25 -30.55 45.19
CA VAL A 10 18.20 -29.26 44.48
C VAL A 10 16.79 -28.65 44.57
N ARG A 11 15.74 -29.48 44.44
CA ARG A 11 14.35 -29.04 44.59
C ARG A 11 14.08 -28.47 45.98
N LEU A 12 14.58 -29.12 47.04
CA LEU A 12 14.42 -28.64 48.42
C LEU A 12 15.17 -27.32 48.63
N ALA A 13 16.40 -27.21 48.15
CA ALA A 13 17.20 -25.99 48.25
C ALA A 13 16.53 -24.80 47.52
N VAL A 14 16.04 -25.00 46.29
CA VAL A 14 15.32 -23.97 45.54
C VAL A 14 14.00 -23.59 46.21
N ALA A 15 13.25 -24.57 46.74
CA ALA A 15 12.02 -24.30 47.47
C ALA A 15 12.27 -23.52 48.78
N GLN A 16 13.38 -23.79 49.47
CA GLN A 16 13.83 -23.01 50.62
C GLN A 16 14.15 -21.57 50.20
N CYS A 17 14.89 -21.37 49.10
CA CYS A 17 15.18 -20.03 48.59
C CYS A 17 13.89 -19.23 48.29
N PHE A 18 12.88 -19.85 47.66
CA PHE A 18 11.60 -19.17 47.40
C PHE A 18 10.84 -18.82 48.69
N ARG A 19 10.88 -19.70 49.70
CA ARG A 19 10.29 -19.41 51.02
C ARG A 19 11.01 -18.25 51.71
N THR A 20 12.33 -18.24 51.71
CA THR A 20 13.10 -17.15 52.33
C THR A 20 12.86 -15.82 51.62
N LEU A 21 12.82 -15.80 50.28
CA LEU A 21 12.52 -14.59 49.50
C LEU A 21 11.09 -14.07 49.69
N THR A 22 10.14 -14.91 50.10
CA THR A 22 8.74 -14.48 50.39
C THR A 22 8.50 -14.11 51.85
N THR A 23 9.28 -14.66 52.79
CA THR A 23 9.00 -14.53 54.23
C THR A 23 10.02 -13.69 54.99
N SER A 24 11.27 -13.59 54.53
CA SER A 24 12.30 -12.81 55.22
C SER A 24 12.20 -11.33 54.85
N THR A 25 12.30 -10.47 55.86
CA THR A 25 12.42 -9.01 55.71
C THR A 25 13.88 -8.54 55.84
N ASP A 26 14.82 -9.43 56.17
CA ASP A 26 16.24 -9.09 56.31
C ASP A 26 16.96 -9.09 54.96
N THR A 27 17.52 -7.94 54.61
CA THR A 27 18.31 -7.73 53.38
C THR A 27 19.51 -8.68 53.26
N GLN A 28 20.15 -9.08 54.36
CA GLN A 28 21.29 -10.02 54.29
C GLN A 28 20.84 -11.43 53.88
N ASP A 29 19.71 -11.91 54.40
CA ASP A 29 19.12 -13.19 54.01
C ASP A 29 18.69 -13.17 52.54
N ILE A 30 18.14 -12.06 52.05
CA ILE A 30 17.76 -11.89 50.64
C ILE A 30 19.00 -11.92 49.74
N ILE A 31 20.08 -11.23 50.12
CA ILE A 31 21.33 -11.22 49.34
C ILE A 31 21.96 -12.60 49.32
N THR A 32 22.03 -13.30 50.44
CA THR A 32 22.63 -14.64 50.53
C THR A 32 21.82 -15.68 49.75
N THR A 33 20.49 -15.60 49.75
CA THR A 33 19.63 -16.47 48.94
C THR A 33 19.78 -16.22 47.45
N LEU A 34 19.84 -14.96 46.99
CA LEU A 34 20.10 -14.66 45.58
C LEU A 34 21.51 -15.11 45.14
N LYS A 35 22.52 -14.94 46.00
CA LYS A 35 23.87 -15.49 45.75
C LYS A 35 23.88 -17.02 45.66
N THR A 36 23.06 -17.69 46.47
CA THR A 36 22.90 -19.15 46.41
C THR A 36 22.30 -19.58 45.08
N LEU A 37 21.27 -18.88 44.58
CA LEU A 37 20.72 -19.14 43.24
C LEU A 37 21.75 -18.88 42.12
N HIS A 38 22.55 -17.82 42.23
CA HIS A 38 23.65 -17.52 41.30
C HIS A 38 24.74 -18.59 41.27
N SER A 39 25.04 -19.20 42.42
CA SER A 39 26.08 -20.24 42.49
C SER A 39 25.77 -21.47 41.62
N TYR A 40 24.49 -21.71 41.31
CA TYR A 40 24.09 -22.76 40.36
C TYR A 40 24.32 -22.39 38.89
N LEU A 41 24.61 -21.12 38.57
CA LEU A 41 24.82 -20.61 37.22
C LEU A 41 26.30 -20.39 36.88
N GLU A 42 27.12 -19.91 37.83
CA GLU A 42 28.53 -19.58 37.57
C GLU A 42 29.49 -20.79 37.68
N GLU A 43 30.50 -20.83 36.80
CA GLU A 43 31.64 -21.73 36.90
C GLU A 43 32.78 -21.06 37.69
N GLY A 44 32.58 -20.91 39.00
CA GLY A 44 33.62 -20.40 39.90
C GLY A 44 34.52 -21.50 40.46
N PRO A 45 35.84 -21.27 40.65
CA PRO A 45 36.77 -22.24 41.24
C PRO A 45 36.49 -22.59 42.71
N GLU A 46 35.64 -21.83 43.40
CA GLU A 46 35.29 -22.00 44.82
C GLU A 46 33.82 -22.39 45.07
N GLY A 47 33.09 -22.87 44.04
CA GLY A 47 31.66 -23.16 44.15
C GLY A 47 31.33 -24.39 45.00
N ARG A 48 30.56 -24.22 46.09
CA ARG A 48 30.01 -25.31 46.93
C ARG A 48 29.09 -26.29 46.18
N THR A 49 28.65 -25.97 44.97
CA THR A 49 27.70 -26.75 44.16
C THR A 49 28.42 -27.61 43.10
N THR A 50 28.05 -28.89 42.98
CA THR A 50 28.64 -29.82 42.01
C THR A 50 28.15 -29.57 40.58
N SER A 51 28.92 -29.97 39.56
CA SER A 51 28.53 -29.87 38.15
C SER A 51 27.16 -30.53 37.85
N VAL A 52 26.87 -31.65 38.53
CA VAL A 52 25.59 -32.38 38.43
C VAL A 52 24.42 -31.58 39.02
N GLN A 53 24.63 -30.89 40.15
CA GLN A 53 23.60 -30.03 40.73
C GLN A 53 23.31 -28.81 39.83
N ARG A 54 24.32 -28.25 39.16
CA ARG A 54 24.16 -27.14 38.22
C ARG A 54 23.38 -27.55 36.98
N SER A 55 23.70 -28.71 36.39
CA SER A 55 22.97 -29.20 35.21
C SER A 55 21.50 -29.49 35.55
N GLU A 56 21.22 -30.06 36.73
CA GLU A 56 19.85 -30.31 37.17
C GLU A 56 19.08 -29.00 37.46
N PHE A 57 19.71 -28.00 38.08
CA PHE A 57 19.10 -26.68 38.27
C PHE A 57 18.75 -26.03 36.93
N ARG A 58 19.71 -25.98 35.99
CA ARG A 58 19.52 -25.41 34.64
C ARG A 58 18.41 -26.12 33.87
N ARG A 59 18.25 -27.44 34.03
CA ARG A 59 17.27 -28.25 33.31
C ARG A 59 15.85 -28.19 33.92
N ALA A 60 15.73 -28.29 35.25
CA ALA A 60 14.44 -28.54 35.90
C ALA A 60 13.90 -27.36 36.74
N HIS A 61 14.75 -26.41 37.14
CA HIS A 61 14.38 -25.39 38.14
C HIS A 61 14.60 -23.95 37.67
N PHE A 62 15.41 -23.72 36.64
CA PHE A 62 15.78 -22.38 36.20
C PHE A 62 14.58 -21.57 35.67
N THR A 63 13.80 -22.12 34.74
CA THR A 63 12.57 -21.46 34.24
C THR A 63 11.63 -21.07 35.38
N ARG A 64 11.38 -21.97 36.34
CA ARG A 64 10.52 -21.69 37.50
C ARG A 64 11.09 -20.61 38.40
N THR A 65 12.42 -20.55 38.54
CA THR A 65 13.11 -19.49 39.29
C THR A 65 12.88 -18.13 38.65
N LEU A 66 13.07 -18.02 37.33
CA LEU A 66 12.82 -16.76 36.62
C LEU A 66 11.34 -16.35 36.68
N GLN A 67 10.41 -17.29 36.48
CA GLN A 67 8.97 -17.01 36.59
C GLN A 67 8.58 -16.52 37.99
N PHE A 68 9.17 -17.11 39.04
CA PHE A 68 9.00 -16.65 40.41
C PHE A 68 9.52 -15.22 40.61
N LEU A 69 10.69 -14.88 40.05
CA LEU A 69 11.26 -13.53 40.12
C LEU A 69 10.40 -12.51 39.38
N VAL A 70 9.90 -12.83 38.19
CA VAL A 70 8.99 -11.96 37.42
C VAL A 70 7.67 -11.77 38.18
N SER A 71 7.10 -12.84 38.75
CA SER A 71 5.86 -12.78 39.53
C SER A 71 6.01 -11.91 40.79
N ASN A 72 7.21 -11.87 41.37
CA ASN A 72 7.53 -11.10 42.58
C ASN A 72 8.28 -9.79 42.27
N ILE A 73 8.20 -9.27 41.04
CA ILE A 73 8.89 -8.03 40.65
C ILE A 73 8.44 -6.80 41.46
N GLN A 74 7.28 -6.87 42.11
CA GLN A 74 6.75 -5.83 43.00
C GLN A 74 7.17 -5.96 44.46
N ALA A 75 7.87 -7.05 44.83
CA ALA A 75 8.15 -7.34 46.23
C ALA A 75 9.05 -6.28 46.88
N ASP A 76 8.76 -5.96 48.15
CA ASP A 76 9.45 -4.90 48.90
C ASP A 76 10.94 -5.17 49.05
N TRP A 77 11.34 -6.45 49.10
CA TRP A 77 12.75 -6.84 49.16
C TRP A 77 13.54 -6.46 47.91
N LEU A 78 12.91 -6.34 46.74
CA LEU A 78 13.60 -5.89 45.52
C LEU A 78 13.96 -4.40 45.63
N ARG A 79 13.16 -3.63 46.37
CA ARG A 79 13.36 -2.19 46.62
C ARG A 79 14.43 -1.93 47.68
N SER A 80 14.67 -2.86 48.59
CA SER A 80 15.71 -2.73 49.62
C SER A 80 17.13 -3.03 49.12
N LEU A 81 17.27 -3.67 47.95
CA LEU A 81 18.56 -3.88 47.28
C LEU A 81 19.08 -2.59 46.64
N THR A 82 20.39 -2.37 46.72
CA THR A 82 21.04 -1.27 45.99
C THR A 82 20.99 -1.51 44.48
N ALA A 83 21.14 -0.46 43.67
CA ALA A 83 21.12 -0.58 42.21
C ALA A 83 22.18 -1.57 41.69
N ALA A 84 23.40 -1.53 42.26
CA ALA A 84 24.48 -2.46 41.92
C ALA A 84 24.13 -3.92 42.28
N GLN A 85 23.57 -4.14 43.48
CA GLN A 85 23.14 -5.48 43.90
C GLN A 85 22.00 -6.00 43.04
N ARG A 86 21.05 -5.16 42.63
CA ARG A 86 19.97 -5.56 41.73
C ARG A 86 20.51 -5.99 40.37
N THR A 87 21.44 -5.22 39.80
CA THR A 87 22.05 -5.58 38.51
C THR A 87 22.90 -6.85 38.58
N GLU A 88 23.63 -7.06 39.68
CA GLU A 88 24.51 -8.22 39.83
C GLU A 88 23.71 -9.49 40.16
N LEU A 89 22.80 -9.39 41.14
CA LEU A 89 22.12 -10.53 41.74
C LEU A 89 20.78 -10.83 41.08
N TRP A 90 20.03 -9.83 40.62
CA TRP A 90 18.71 -10.04 39.99
C TRP A 90 18.82 -10.10 38.46
N ASP A 91 19.28 -9.01 37.81
CA ASP A 91 19.46 -9.00 36.34
C ASP A 91 20.42 -10.12 35.92
N GLY A 92 21.46 -10.37 36.71
CA GLY A 92 22.43 -11.42 36.46
C GLY A 92 21.82 -12.83 36.32
N LEU A 93 20.70 -13.14 36.97
CA LEU A 93 20.04 -14.46 36.82
C LEU A 93 19.47 -14.64 35.40
N PHE A 94 18.99 -13.56 34.77
CA PHE A 94 18.54 -13.56 33.38
C PHE A 94 19.71 -13.55 32.40
N LEU A 95 20.81 -12.87 32.76
CA LEU A 95 21.96 -12.65 31.87
C LEU A 95 23.02 -13.76 31.91
N LYS A 96 23.04 -14.65 32.91
CA LYS A 96 24.07 -15.70 33.06
C LYS A 96 23.56 -17.14 32.86
N GLY A 97 22.25 -17.38 32.90
CA GLY A 97 21.68 -18.74 32.82
C GLY A 97 21.53 -19.32 31.40
N PRO A 98 20.74 -20.38 31.19
CA PRO A 98 20.37 -20.84 29.86
C PRO A 98 19.60 -19.77 29.05
N PRO A 99 20.11 -19.31 27.89
CA PRO A 99 19.55 -18.16 27.18
C PRO A 99 18.17 -18.43 26.58
N GLU A 100 17.87 -19.66 26.17
CA GLU A 100 16.57 -20.05 25.62
C GLU A 100 15.45 -19.95 26.66
N GLN A 101 15.70 -20.40 27.89
CA GLN A 101 14.75 -20.30 29.00
C GLN A 101 14.59 -18.85 29.45
N ALA A 102 15.70 -18.10 29.54
CA ALA A 102 15.67 -16.69 29.93
C ALA A 102 14.86 -15.84 28.94
N LEU A 103 15.07 -16.03 27.63
CA LEU A 103 14.35 -15.30 26.59
C LEU A 103 12.84 -15.57 26.65
N LEU A 104 12.44 -16.83 26.81
CA LEU A 104 11.01 -17.19 26.89
C LEU A 104 10.32 -16.53 28.09
N VAL A 105 10.95 -16.54 29.27
CA VAL A 105 10.38 -15.91 30.48
C VAL A 105 10.37 -14.38 30.38
N LEU A 106 11.41 -13.76 29.80
CA LEU A 106 11.43 -12.32 29.56
C LEU A 106 10.29 -11.89 28.62
N MET A 107 10.09 -12.64 27.52
CA MET A 107 9.02 -12.35 26.56
C MET A 107 7.62 -12.65 27.10
N GLU A 108 7.45 -13.68 27.93
CA GLU A 108 6.22 -13.94 28.67
C GLU A 108 5.92 -12.77 29.62
N GLY A 109 6.90 -12.33 30.40
CA GLY A 109 6.79 -11.18 31.30
C GLY A 109 6.40 -9.88 30.58
N ILE A 110 7.06 -9.55 29.46
CA ILE A 110 6.69 -8.38 28.64
C ILE A 110 5.25 -8.49 28.11
N GLY A 111 4.79 -9.70 27.81
CA GLY A 111 3.43 -9.97 27.35
C GLY A 111 2.35 -9.85 28.44
N GLU A 112 2.66 -10.16 29.69
CA GLU A 112 1.67 -10.25 30.77
C GLU A 112 1.62 -9.02 31.68
N LEU A 113 2.74 -8.33 31.87
CA LEU A 113 2.83 -7.17 32.76
C LEU A 113 2.09 -5.96 32.20
N ARG A 114 1.36 -5.26 33.07
CA ARG A 114 0.74 -3.96 32.75
C ARG A 114 1.83 -2.89 32.65
N ALA A 115 1.56 -1.85 31.85
CA ALA A 115 2.44 -0.69 31.70
C ALA A 115 2.79 -0.08 33.08
N SER A 116 4.04 -0.25 33.50
CA SER A 116 4.56 0.11 34.83
C SER A 116 6.08 0.17 34.81
N ALA A 117 6.69 0.78 35.84
CA ALA A 117 8.16 0.80 35.99
C ALA A 117 8.80 -0.61 36.02
N ASN A 118 8.02 -1.63 36.38
CA ASN A 118 8.47 -3.03 36.37
C ASN A 118 8.54 -3.60 34.95
N LEU A 119 7.60 -3.22 34.08
CA LEU A 119 7.69 -3.53 32.66
C LEU A 119 8.92 -2.85 32.05
N ASP A 120 9.14 -1.55 32.36
CA ASP A 120 10.32 -0.82 31.89
C ASP A 120 11.63 -1.47 32.35
N HIS A 121 11.67 -2.01 33.57
CA HIS A 121 12.81 -2.75 34.09
C HIS A 121 13.05 -4.08 33.35
N LEU A 122 12.01 -4.87 33.08
CA LEU A 122 12.14 -6.10 32.27
C LEU A 122 12.57 -5.83 30.83
N VAL A 123 12.03 -4.77 30.23
CA VAL A 123 12.45 -4.31 28.89
C VAL A 123 13.92 -3.92 28.92
N SER A 124 14.39 -3.23 29.98
CA SER A 124 15.81 -2.92 30.16
C SER A 124 16.69 -4.15 30.32
N ILE A 125 16.22 -5.22 30.97
CA ILE A 125 16.97 -6.48 31.06
C ILE A 125 17.01 -7.18 29.70
N THR A 126 15.89 -7.18 28.98
CA THR A 126 15.82 -7.77 27.65
C THR A 126 16.76 -7.04 26.68
N GLU A 127 16.86 -5.72 26.80
CA GLU A 127 17.84 -4.92 26.06
C GLU A 127 19.28 -5.32 26.41
N LYS A 128 19.64 -5.41 27.71
CA LYS A 128 20.96 -5.89 28.15
C LYS A 128 21.24 -7.32 27.67
N PHE A 129 20.23 -8.18 27.62
CA PHE A 129 20.33 -9.54 27.10
C PHE A 129 20.69 -9.55 25.62
N LEU A 130 20.07 -8.68 24.82
CA LEU A 130 20.40 -8.52 23.40
C LEU A 130 21.82 -7.96 23.19
N GLN A 131 22.20 -6.93 23.97
CA GLN A 131 23.51 -6.29 23.89
C GLN A 131 24.67 -7.19 24.34
N SER A 132 24.42 -8.13 25.26
CA SER A 132 25.44 -9.08 25.75
C SER A 132 25.68 -10.28 24.83
N GLY A 133 25.12 -10.30 23.61
CA GLY A 133 25.36 -11.37 22.63
C GLY A 133 24.74 -12.71 23.00
N ARG A 134 23.76 -12.71 23.91
CA ARG A 134 23.11 -13.92 24.42
C ARG A 134 22.28 -14.64 23.35
N LEU A 135 21.81 -13.90 22.35
CA LEU A 135 21.20 -14.50 21.16
C LEU A 135 22.21 -15.32 20.34
N ALA A 136 23.46 -14.87 20.20
CA ALA A 136 24.50 -15.66 19.54
C ALA A 136 24.83 -16.93 20.34
N GLU A 137 24.87 -16.86 21.68
CA GLU A 137 25.04 -18.04 22.54
C GLU A 137 23.90 -19.05 22.37
N LEU A 138 22.66 -18.55 22.33
CA LEU A 138 21.47 -19.37 22.06
C LEU A 138 21.56 -20.05 20.69
N LEU A 139 21.81 -19.28 19.63
CA LEU A 139 21.91 -19.84 18.28
C LEU A 139 23.04 -20.87 18.18
N TRP A 140 24.16 -20.61 18.85
CA TRP A 140 25.32 -21.51 18.93
C TRP A 140 25.04 -22.79 19.73
N SER A 141 24.31 -22.72 20.85
CA SER A 141 24.00 -23.90 21.66
C SER A 141 23.15 -24.92 20.90
N TYR A 142 22.31 -24.47 19.97
CA TYR A 142 21.58 -25.36 19.05
C TYR A 142 22.43 -25.89 17.89
N CYS A 143 23.60 -25.30 17.62
CA CYS A 143 24.54 -25.86 16.65
C CYS A 143 25.29 -27.07 17.20
N LEU A 144 25.57 -27.11 18.51
CA LEU A 144 26.22 -28.25 19.15
C LEU A 144 25.20 -29.37 19.39
N GLU A 145 25.50 -30.60 18.96
CA GLU A 145 24.63 -31.77 19.14
C GLU A 145 24.40 -32.18 20.62
N THR A 146 24.98 -31.43 21.56
CA THR A 146 24.93 -31.67 23.00
C THR A 146 23.66 -31.19 23.67
N CYS A 147 22.67 -30.62 22.96
CA CYS A 147 21.40 -30.21 23.55
C CYS A 147 20.40 -31.40 23.62
N PRO A 148 20.27 -32.09 24.76
CA PRO A 148 19.40 -33.25 24.88
C PRO A 148 17.99 -32.77 25.25
N SER A 149 16.95 -33.40 24.71
CA SER A 149 15.56 -33.34 25.18
C SER A 149 14.65 -32.13 24.85
N ASP A 150 15.01 -31.26 23.90
CA ASP A 150 14.07 -30.23 23.43
C ASP A 150 13.00 -30.80 22.50
N SER A 151 11.73 -30.62 22.87
CA SER A 151 10.60 -30.97 22.01
C SER A 151 10.60 -30.11 20.74
N PRO A 152 10.13 -30.64 19.59
CA PRO A 152 10.02 -29.84 18.36
C PRO A 152 9.12 -28.61 18.55
N GLN A 153 8.13 -28.71 19.45
CA GLN A 153 7.23 -27.63 19.82
C GLN A 153 7.95 -26.47 20.53
N LEU A 154 8.89 -26.79 21.43
CA LEU A 154 9.71 -25.78 22.11
C LEU A 154 10.60 -25.03 21.11
N ARG A 155 11.23 -25.75 20.17
CA ARG A 155 12.06 -25.15 19.12
C ARG A 155 11.27 -24.21 18.23
N GLU A 156 10.07 -24.62 17.80
CA GLU A 156 9.19 -23.77 16.98
C GLU A 156 8.69 -22.53 17.76
N THR A 157 8.40 -22.69 19.04
CA THR A 157 8.02 -21.59 19.93
C THR A 157 9.16 -20.59 20.07
N LEU A 158 10.37 -21.07 20.38
CA LEU A 158 11.56 -20.23 20.52
C LEU A 158 11.87 -19.48 19.21
N LEU A 159 11.82 -20.19 18.09
CA LEU A 159 12.02 -19.62 16.76
C LEU A 159 10.95 -18.57 16.43
N GLY A 160 9.68 -18.80 16.78
CA GLY A 160 8.64 -17.78 16.68
C GLY A 160 8.89 -16.56 17.55
N ARG A 161 9.38 -16.77 18.77
CA ARG A 161 9.66 -15.72 19.75
C ARG A 161 10.86 -14.85 19.34
N ILE A 162 11.95 -15.43 18.86
CA ILE A 162 13.10 -14.68 18.35
C ILE A 162 12.66 -13.74 17.22
N VAL A 163 11.92 -14.24 16.24
CA VAL A 163 11.57 -13.40 15.08
C VAL A 163 10.47 -12.37 15.43
N ALA A 164 9.50 -12.72 16.27
CA ALA A 164 8.39 -11.83 16.65
C ALA A 164 8.70 -10.87 17.81
N LEU A 165 9.97 -10.80 18.27
CA LEU A 165 10.35 -9.96 19.41
C LEU A 165 10.09 -8.46 19.13
N PRO A 166 10.45 -7.89 17.96
CA PRO A 166 10.11 -6.51 17.61
C PRO A 166 8.60 -6.24 17.66
N ASP A 167 7.81 -7.14 17.08
CA ASP A 167 6.34 -7.00 17.05
C ASP A 167 5.74 -7.05 18.46
N LEU A 168 6.22 -7.96 19.31
CA LEU A 168 5.77 -8.07 20.69
C LEU A 168 6.10 -6.78 21.47
N ALA A 169 7.31 -6.26 21.31
CA ALA A 169 7.75 -5.04 21.96
C ALA A 169 6.95 -3.82 21.46
N ALA A 170 6.77 -3.67 20.15
CA ALA A 170 5.98 -2.60 19.56
C ALA A 170 4.52 -2.61 20.06
N ASN A 171 3.88 -3.79 20.04
CA ASN A 171 2.49 -3.96 20.49
C ASN A 171 2.29 -3.71 21.99
N ARG A 172 3.31 -3.85 22.82
CA ARG A 172 3.21 -3.65 24.27
C ARG A 172 3.68 -2.27 24.71
N LEU A 173 4.74 -1.75 24.10
CA LEU A 173 5.42 -0.53 24.54
C LEU A 173 4.95 0.72 23.76
N HIS A 174 4.37 0.57 22.57
CA HIS A 174 3.89 1.65 21.70
C HIS A 174 4.86 2.86 21.66
N PRO A 175 4.56 4.09 22.18
CA PRO A 175 5.48 5.22 22.05
C PRO A 175 6.70 5.14 22.98
N ARG A 176 6.76 4.16 23.90
CA ARG A 176 7.88 3.95 24.83
C ARG A 176 8.84 2.85 24.36
N ASN A 177 8.72 2.40 23.12
CA ASN A 177 9.58 1.34 22.61
C ASN A 177 11.04 1.82 22.52
N LYS A 178 11.99 0.96 22.86
CA LYS A 178 13.42 1.29 22.74
C LYS A 178 13.90 1.03 21.31
N THR A 179 14.91 1.77 20.86
CA THR A 179 15.41 1.71 19.48
C THR A 179 15.86 0.30 19.09
N LEU A 180 16.48 -0.45 20.02
CA LEU A 180 16.97 -1.81 19.78
C LEU A 180 15.87 -2.83 19.45
N PHE A 181 14.61 -2.53 19.77
CA PHE A 181 13.46 -3.39 19.45
C PHE A 181 12.78 -2.99 18.14
N LEU A 182 13.21 -1.91 17.48
CA LEU A 182 12.71 -1.57 16.15
C LEU A 182 13.25 -2.57 15.12
N PRO A 183 12.45 -3.00 14.13
CA PRO A 183 12.90 -3.94 13.10
C PRO A 183 14.22 -3.54 12.42
N GLN A 184 14.43 -2.24 12.20
CA GLN A 184 15.62 -1.66 11.58
C GLN A 184 16.90 -1.88 12.39
N GLN A 185 16.81 -2.01 13.72
CA GLN A 185 17.98 -2.29 14.58
C GLN A 185 18.05 -3.76 14.98
N TYR A 186 16.89 -4.38 15.26
CA TYR A 186 16.83 -5.74 15.76
C TYR A 186 17.25 -6.78 14.71
N HIS A 187 16.78 -6.69 13.46
CA HIS A 187 17.09 -7.69 12.44
C HIS A 187 18.56 -7.66 12.00
N PRO A 188 19.20 -6.48 11.82
CA PRO A 188 20.65 -6.41 11.66
C PRO A 188 21.43 -6.96 12.85
N LEU A 189 20.99 -6.69 14.09
CA LEU A 189 21.61 -7.28 15.28
C LEU A 189 21.47 -8.81 15.28
N LEU A 190 20.29 -9.34 14.95
CA LEU A 190 20.05 -10.78 14.83
C LEU A 190 20.94 -11.40 13.74
N ALA A 191 21.11 -10.72 12.60
CA ALA A 191 22.01 -11.14 11.53
C ALA A 191 23.47 -11.24 12.02
N THR A 192 23.95 -10.25 12.78
CA THR A 192 25.28 -10.29 13.41
C THR A 192 25.40 -11.46 14.38
N ASN A 193 24.38 -11.71 15.21
CA ASN A 193 24.37 -12.86 16.13
C ASN A 193 24.37 -14.21 15.39
N MET A 194 23.66 -14.32 14.25
CA MET A 194 23.74 -15.49 13.38
C MET A 194 25.15 -15.68 12.81
N LEU A 195 25.80 -14.61 12.33
CA LEU A 195 27.18 -14.66 11.84
C LEU A 195 28.16 -15.12 12.93
N THR A 196 28.03 -14.62 14.16
CA THR A 196 28.86 -15.08 15.29
C THR A 196 28.63 -16.56 15.60
N ALA A 197 27.39 -17.05 15.52
CA ALA A 197 27.12 -18.49 15.67
C ALA A 197 27.74 -19.32 14.52
N LEU A 198 27.71 -18.81 13.28
CA LEU A 198 28.39 -19.45 12.14
C LEU A 198 29.91 -19.42 12.28
N GLU A 199 30.50 -18.32 12.75
CA GLU A 199 31.94 -18.21 13.06
C GLU A 199 32.36 -19.27 14.09
N ARG A 200 31.62 -19.42 15.18
CA ARG A 200 31.84 -20.48 16.18
C ARG A 200 31.67 -21.87 15.58
N THR A 201 30.69 -22.07 14.70
CA THR A 201 30.49 -23.34 14.00
C THR A 201 31.67 -23.68 13.10
N CYS A 202 32.20 -22.71 12.37
CA CYS A 202 33.41 -22.88 11.57
C CYS A 202 34.61 -23.28 12.44
N GLN A 203 34.78 -22.66 13.61
CA GLN A 203 35.86 -23.01 14.53
C GLN A 203 35.71 -24.42 15.08
N ALA A 204 34.51 -24.78 15.54
CA ALA A 204 34.24 -26.09 16.11
C ALA A 204 34.40 -27.22 15.07
N LEU A 205 33.98 -26.99 13.82
CA LEU A 205 34.23 -27.92 12.71
C LEU A 205 35.71 -28.08 12.39
N LYS A 206 36.53 -27.02 12.54
CA LYS A 206 37.99 -27.11 12.40
C LYS A 206 38.61 -27.91 13.55
N ASP A 207 38.01 -27.83 14.73
CA ASP A 207 38.40 -28.58 15.93
C ASP A 207 37.85 -30.02 15.95
N GLY A 208 37.13 -30.43 14.91
CA GLY A 208 36.65 -31.81 14.72
C GLY A 208 35.34 -32.16 15.45
N THR A 209 34.57 -31.17 15.90
CA THR A 209 33.26 -31.41 16.54
C THR A 209 32.12 -31.33 15.53
N ASP A 210 31.21 -32.30 15.56
CA ASP A 210 30.01 -32.30 14.72
C ASP A 210 29.02 -31.21 15.13
N CYS A 211 28.42 -30.54 14.13
CA CYS A 211 27.52 -29.40 14.33
C CYS A 211 26.31 -29.45 13.39
N SER A 212 25.16 -28.93 13.84
CA SER A 212 23.91 -28.83 13.07
C SER A 212 23.51 -27.38 12.81
N LEU A 213 23.38 -26.98 11.54
CA LEU A 213 22.96 -25.61 11.18
C LEU A 213 21.44 -25.43 11.08
N THR A 214 20.66 -26.44 11.47
CA THR A 214 19.21 -26.48 11.22
C THR A 214 18.47 -25.32 11.88
N PHE A 215 18.77 -25.01 13.15
CA PHE A 215 18.08 -23.94 13.88
C PHE A 215 18.41 -22.54 13.33
N VAL A 216 19.68 -22.30 12.99
CA VAL A 216 20.11 -21.03 12.36
C VAL A 216 19.47 -20.87 10.99
N ALA A 217 19.43 -21.92 10.17
CA ALA A 217 18.79 -21.91 8.84
C ALA A 217 17.29 -21.65 8.92
N GLN A 218 16.60 -22.26 9.89
CA GLN A 218 15.18 -22.03 10.13
C GLN A 218 14.92 -20.59 10.59
N THR A 219 15.79 -20.03 11.43
CA THR A 219 15.67 -18.66 11.91
C THR A 219 15.85 -17.68 10.75
N LEU A 220 16.89 -17.85 9.93
CA LEU A 220 17.11 -17.07 8.71
C LEU A 220 15.90 -17.14 7.78
N GLY A 221 15.41 -18.36 7.51
CA GLY A 221 14.24 -18.57 6.65
C GLY A 221 12.97 -17.91 7.18
N LYS A 222 12.74 -17.92 8.50
CA LYS A 222 11.55 -17.30 9.11
C LYS A 222 11.63 -15.78 9.16
N VAL A 223 12.81 -15.20 9.34
CA VAL A 223 12.98 -13.74 9.25
C VAL A 223 12.73 -13.26 7.81
N CYS A 224 13.27 -13.99 6.82
CA CYS A 224 13.08 -13.64 5.40
C CYS A 224 11.62 -13.75 4.94
N ILE A 225 10.88 -14.79 5.35
CA ILE A 225 9.48 -14.96 4.95
C ILE A 225 8.54 -13.92 5.59
N GLN A 226 8.94 -13.31 6.70
CA GLN A 226 8.22 -12.22 7.36
C GLN A 226 8.50 -10.83 6.74
N GLY A 227 9.27 -10.77 5.65
CA GLY A 227 9.52 -9.52 4.91
C GLY A 227 10.79 -8.77 5.31
N HIS A 228 11.62 -9.34 6.20
CA HIS A 228 12.85 -8.69 6.67
C HIS A 228 14.12 -9.24 5.98
N SER A 229 13.99 -9.81 4.79
CA SER A 229 15.12 -10.37 4.03
C SER A 229 16.19 -9.33 3.69
N GLY A 230 15.78 -8.12 3.28
CA GLY A 230 16.70 -7.03 2.95
C GLY A 230 17.59 -6.63 4.14
N LEU A 231 17.00 -6.42 5.32
CA LEU A 231 17.73 -6.01 6.53
C LEU A 231 18.74 -7.05 6.99
N VAL A 232 18.35 -8.34 6.99
CA VAL A 232 19.23 -9.43 7.44
C VAL A 232 20.35 -9.68 6.43
N LEU A 233 20.00 -9.79 5.14
CA LEU A 233 20.96 -10.18 4.12
C LEU A 233 21.90 -9.04 3.72
N ALA A 234 21.52 -7.77 3.92
CA ALA A 234 22.44 -6.64 3.82
C ALA A 234 23.64 -6.77 4.77
N VAL A 235 23.45 -7.36 5.96
CA VAL A 235 24.54 -7.62 6.93
C VAL A 235 25.25 -8.94 6.63
N MET A 236 24.49 -10.01 6.37
CA MET A 236 25.07 -11.34 6.19
C MET A 236 25.83 -11.50 4.87
N ALA A 237 25.26 -11.07 3.75
CA ALA A 237 25.80 -11.37 2.42
C ALA A 237 27.23 -10.82 2.19
N PRO A 238 27.57 -9.58 2.58
CA PRO A 238 28.94 -9.07 2.42
C PRO A 238 29.95 -9.87 3.26
N ARG A 239 29.59 -10.23 4.50
CA ARG A 239 30.45 -11.02 5.41
C ARG A 239 30.66 -12.44 4.90
N LEU A 240 29.61 -13.12 4.47
CA LEU A 240 29.71 -14.45 3.87
C LEU A 240 30.53 -14.41 2.57
N SER A 241 30.37 -13.38 1.74
CA SER A 241 31.14 -13.21 0.50
C SER A 241 32.64 -13.05 0.75
N ALA A 242 33.02 -12.36 1.83
CA ALA A 242 34.40 -12.19 2.24
C ALA A 242 34.98 -13.49 2.83
N CYS A 243 34.28 -14.14 3.76
CA CYS A 243 34.74 -15.35 4.43
C CYS A 243 34.87 -16.55 3.48
N THR A 244 33.96 -16.69 2.51
CA THR A 244 33.98 -17.80 1.54
C THR A 244 35.08 -17.67 0.48
N ARG A 245 35.75 -16.52 0.36
CA ARG A 245 36.79 -16.30 -0.65
C ARG A 245 38.04 -17.13 -0.40
N SER A 246 38.44 -17.29 0.86
CA SER A 246 39.69 -17.96 1.25
C SER A 246 39.50 -19.21 2.10
N ASP A 247 38.31 -19.43 2.68
CA ASP A 247 38.07 -20.53 3.61
C ASP A 247 37.00 -21.50 3.09
N MET A 248 37.43 -22.75 2.85
CA MET A 248 36.55 -23.83 2.37
C MET A 248 35.57 -24.32 3.46
N VAL A 249 35.92 -24.17 4.74
CA VAL A 249 34.99 -24.49 5.84
C VAL A 249 33.81 -23.53 5.79
N TRP A 250 34.07 -22.24 5.55
CA TRP A 250 33.02 -21.24 5.36
C TRP A 250 32.11 -21.54 4.18
N GLN A 251 32.66 -21.99 3.04
CA GLN A 251 31.84 -22.43 1.90
C GLN A 251 30.94 -23.60 2.29
N ARG A 252 31.50 -24.64 2.92
CA ARG A 252 30.73 -25.81 3.37
C ARG A 252 29.63 -25.45 4.37
N VAL A 253 29.92 -24.53 5.30
CA VAL A 253 28.95 -24.02 6.27
C VAL A 253 27.84 -23.23 5.55
N CYS A 254 28.16 -22.39 4.57
CA CYS A 254 27.15 -21.68 3.77
C CYS A 254 26.24 -22.64 3.00
N TRP A 255 26.82 -23.65 2.34
CA TRP A 255 26.05 -24.66 1.61
C TRP A 255 25.12 -25.41 2.55
N LYS A 256 25.61 -25.87 3.71
CA LYS A 256 24.81 -26.57 4.70
C LYS A 256 23.75 -25.68 5.35
N LEU A 257 24.04 -24.39 5.55
CA LEU A 257 23.06 -23.43 6.03
C LEU A 257 21.89 -23.33 5.05
N LEU A 258 22.17 -23.14 3.76
CA LEU A 258 21.13 -22.99 2.73
C LEU A 258 20.39 -24.31 2.42
N GLU A 259 21.07 -25.45 2.46
CA GLU A 259 20.43 -26.78 2.34
C GLU A 259 19.39 -27.00 3.46
N ASN A 260 19.66 -26.48 4.66
CA ASN A 260 18.78 -26.61 5.82
C ASN A 260 17.65 -25.56 5.87
N VAL A 261 17.61 -24.60 4.93
CA VAL A 261 16.51 -23.63 4.85
C VAL A 261 15.23 -24.35 4.43
N PRO A 262 14.11 -24.18 5.17
CA PRO A 262 12.83 -24.79 4.79
C PRO A 262 12.40 -24.38 3.37
N GLN A 263 11.88 -25.34 2.59
CA GLN A 263 11.48 -25.09 1.19
C GLN A 263 10.50 -23.91 1.03
N ARG A 264 9.61 -23.70 2.01
CA ARG A 264 8.67 -22.57 2.04
C ARG A 264 9.35 -21.20 2.14
N CYS A 265 10.54 -21.13 2.72
CA CYS A 265 11.33 -19.91 2.93
C CYS A 265 12.37 -19.70 1.82
N MET A 266 12.70 -20.75 1.05
CA MET A 266 13.80 -20.76 0.08
C MET A 266 13.75 -19.58 -0.89
N GLU A 267 12.57 -19.22 -1.38
CA GLU A 267 12.39 -18.10 -2.30
C GLU A 267 12.78 -16.76 -1.67
N SER A 268 12.25 -16.46 -0.48
CA SER A 268 12.57 -15.21 0.23
C SER A 268 14.05 -15.07 0.57
N VAL A 269 14.73 -16.18 0.90
CA VAL A 269 16.16 -16.19 1.19
C VAL A 269 16.98 -15.98 -0.07
N LEU A 270 16.69 -16.73 -1.15
CA LEU A 270 17.43 -16.62 -2.41
C LEU A 270 17.26 -15.26 -3.08
N THR A 271 16.03 -14.71 -3.10
CA THR A 271 15.78 -13.38 -3.67
C THR A 271 16.60 -12.31 -2.96
N GLY A 272 16.57 -12.27 -1.62
CA GLY A 272 17.36 -11.30 -0.87
C GLY A 272 18.86 -11.54 -0.96
N LEU A 273 19.31 -12.80 -1.12
CA LEU A 273 20.73 -13.12 -1.25
C LEU A 273 21.26 -12.65 -2.60
N VAL A 274 20.50 -12.86 -3.68
CA VAL A 274 20.85 -12.39 -5.03
C VAL A 274 20.93 -10.87 -5.07
N GLN A 275 20.04 -10.17 -4.36
CA GLN A 275 20.06 -8.70 -4.26
C GLN A 275 21.25 -8.16 -3.45
N ALA A 276 21.69 -8.88 -2.41
CA ALA A 276 22.70 -8.39 -1.48
C ALA A 276 24.14 -8.81 -1.81
N VAL A 277 24.36 -9.81 -2.67
CA VAL A 277 25.70 -10.31 -3.02
C VAL A 277 26.31 -9.53 -4.19
N SER A 278 27.55 -9.11 -4.04
CA SER A 278 28.32 -8.36 -5.04
C SER A 278 28.91 -9.27 -6.13
N GLY A 279 28.04 -9.87 -6.96
CA GLY A 279 28.42 -10.58 -8.20
C GLY A 279 28.25 -12.11 -8.19
N PRO A 280 28.25 -12.72 -9.39
CA PRO A 280 27.89 -14.13 -9.59
C PRO A 280 28.87 -15.11 -8.95
N ASP A 281 30.17 -14.79 -8.92
CA ASP A 281 31.18 -15.68 -8.32
C ASP A 281 31.02 -15.79 -6.81
N ALA A 282 30.69 -14.69 -6.13
CA ALA A 282 30.41 -14.69 -4.71
C ALA A 282 29.13 -15.48 -4.40
N LEU A 283 28.10 -15.31 -5.24
CA LEU A 283 26.86 -16.04 -5.12
C LEU A 283 27.08 -17.55 -5.30
N GLY A 284 27.88 -17.95 -6.29
CA GLY A 284 28.24 -19.35 -6.55
C GLY A 284 28.98 -19.99 -5.36
N ARG A 285 29.91 -19.26 -4.72
CA ARG A 285 30.60 -19.74 -3.51
C ARG A 285 29.66 -19.93 -2.31
N ILE A 286 28.65 -19.07 -2.16
CA ILE A 286 27.70 -19.14 -1.04
C ILE A 286 26.63 -20.21 -1.26
N ILE A 287 26.08 -20.33 -2.48
CA ILE A 287 25.00 -21.27 -2.81
C ILE A 287 25.52 -22.69 -3.07
N GLY A 288 26.71 -22.82 -3.67
CA GLY A 288 27.27 -24.11 -4.07
C GLY A 288 26.34 -24.88 -5.00
N ASN A 289 26.18 -26.18 -4.73
CA ASN A 289 25.36 -27.09 -5.54
C ASN A 289 23.88 -27.10 -5.19
N LEU A 290 23.39 -26.18 -4.35
CA LEU A 290 21.99 -26.14 -3.91
C LEU A 290 21.01 -26.10 -5.09
N VAL A 291 21.35 -25.40 -6.17
CA VAL A 291 20.54 -25.29 -7.38
C VAL A 291 20.38 -26.64 -8.08
N LEU A 292 21.35 -27.53 -7.95
CA LEU A 292 21.35 -28.87 -8.54
C LEU A 292 20.63 -29.89 -7.66
N THR A 293 20.67 -29.70 -6.33
CA THR A 293 20.11 -30.64 -5.36
C THR A 293 18.66 -30.32 -4.99
N ASN A 294 18.24 -29.06 -5.05
CA ASN A 294 16.94 -28.60 -4.59
C ASN A 294 16.10 -28.00 -5.74
N LYS A 295 15.05 -28.72 -6.15
CA LYS A 295 14.13 -28.32 -7.23
C LYS A 295 13.50 -26.93 -7.02
N LYS A 296 13.22 -26.54 -5.77
CA LYS A 296 12.65 -25.22 -5.47
C LYS A 296 13.70 -24.11 -5.66
N ALA A 297 14.94 -24.34 -5.22
CA ALA A 297 16.04 -23.41 -5.47
C ALA A 297 16.32 -23.28 -6.98
N GLN A 298 16.34 -24.41 -7.69
CA GLN A 298 16.45 -24.46 -9.15
C GLN A 298 15.38 -23.59 -9.82
N PHE A 299 14.11 -23.82 -9.49
CA PHE A 299 12.99 -23.06 -10.06
C PHE A 299 13.07 -21.57 -9.71
N VAL A 300 13.39 -21.21 -8.47
CA VAL A 300 13.49 -19.80 -8.07
C VAL A 300 14.57 -19.08 -8.89
N ILE A 301 15.78 -19.64 -8.94
CA ILE A 301 16.89 -19.02 -9.66
C ILE A 301 16.63 -18.96 -11.15
N THR A 302 16.19 -20.07 -11.77
CA THR A 302 16.08 -20.16 -13.24
C THR A 302 14.78 -19.62 -13.83
N HIS A 303 13.68 -19.56 -13.07
CA HIS A 303 12.37 -19.14 -13.58
C HIS A 303 11.80 -17.90 -12.90
N LYS A 304 12.01 -17.71 -11.59
CA LYS A 304 11.46 -16.54 -10.88
C LYS A 304 12.39 -15.32 -10.90
N LEU A 305 13.70 -15.54 -10.94
CA LEU A 305 14.70 -14.47 -10.95
C LEU A 305 15.21 -14.15 -12.37
N LEU A 306 14.43 -14.46 -13.42
CA LEU A 306 14.81 -14.27 -14.84
C LEU A 306 15.26 -12.84 -15.18
N LEU A 307 14.62 -11.81 -14.61
CA LEU A 307 15.02 -10.40 -14.82
C LEU A 307 16.33 -10.03 -14.11
N LEU A 308 16.68 -10.74 -13.03
CA LEU A 308 17.96 -10.57 -12.33
C LEU A 308 19.09 -11.37 -13.01
N GLN A 309 18.76 -12.49 -13.66
CA GLN A 309 19.74 -13.40 -14.29
C GLN A 309 20.07 -13.04 -15.75
N TYR A 310 19.11 -12.50 -16.52
CA TYR A 310 19.23 -12.23 -17.96
C TYR A 310 18.94 -10.78 -18.32
N LYS A 311 19.21 -9.84 -17.41
CA LYS A 311 18.94 -8.41 -17.56
C LYS A 311 19.26 -7.88 -18.97
N TYR A 312 20.42 -8.25 -19.52
CA TYR A 312 20.88 -7.82 -20.85
C TYR A 312 20.17 -8.53 -22.02
N GLU A 313 19.94 -9.83 -21.92
CA GLU A 313 19.35 -10.63 -23.01
C GLU A 313 17.84 -10.41 -23.10
N VAL A 314 17.18 -10.21 -21.95
CA VAL A 314 15.78 -9.80 -21.87
C VAL A 314 15.62 -8.37 -22.38
N LEU A 315 16.48 -7.43 -21.96
CA LEU A 315 16.44 -6.07 -22.49
C LEU A 315 16.61 -6.04 -24.01
N ARG A 316 17.55 -6.83 -24.55
CA ARG A 316 17.76 -6.97 -26.00
C ARG A 316 16.54 -7.57 -26.70
N SER A 317 15.93 -8.61 -26.14
CA SER A 317 14.77 -9.26 -26.74
C SER A 317 13.53 -8.36 -26.71
N VAL A 318 13.33 -7.63 -25.61
CA VAL A 318 12.23 -6.68 -25.44
C VAL A 318 12.43 -5.46 -26.35
N SER A 319 13.66 -4.94 -26.45
CA SER A 319 13.97 -3.80 -27.33
C SER A 319 13.80 -4.17 -28.81
N GLN A 320 14.21 -5.38 -29.22
CA GLN A 320 14.00 -5.88 -30.58
C GLN A 320 12.51 -6.13 -30.88
N ALA A 321 11.75 -6.66 -29.93
CA ALA A 321 10.31 -6.87 -30.08
C ALA A 321 9.56 -5.52 -30.20
N TRP A 322 9.94 -4.54 -29.38
CA TRP A 322 9.41 -3.18 -29.42
C TRP A 322 9.75 -2.47 -30.74
N ALA A 323 10.99 -2.65 -31.24
CA ALA A 323 11.45 -2.01 -32.46
C ALA A 323 11.00 -2.67 -33.77
N ASN A 324 10.32 -3.82 -33.72
CA ASN A 324 9.97 -4.59 -34.90
C ASN A 324 8.74 -4.00 -35.64
N PRO A 325 8.88 -3.52 -36.90
CA PRO A 325 7.79 -2.90 -37.64
C PRO A 325 6.57 -3.81 -37.84
N SER A 326 6.80 -5.13 -37.98
CA SER A 326 5.72 -6.11 -38.12
C SER A 326 4.96 -6.31 -36.81
N ALA A 327 5.65 -6.25 -35.67
CA ALA A 327 5.01 -6.33 -34.36
C ALA A 327 4.15 -5.09 -34.12
N VAL A 328 4.65 -3.89 -34.39
CA VAL A 328 3.92 -2.62 -34.24
C VAL A 328 2.63 -2.59 -35.09
N LYS A 329 2.63 -3.25 -36.26
CA LYS A 329 1.46 -3.31 -37.16
C LYS A 329 0.41 -4.36 -36.76
N HIS A 330 0.83 -5.49 -36.18
CA HIS A 330 -0.04 -6.66 -36.01
C HIS A 330 -0.35 -7.02 -34.55
N THR A 331 0.28 -6.37 -33.58
CA THR A 331 -0.01 -6.61 -32.15
C THR A 331 -1.08 -5.66 -31.61
N PRO A 332 -1.96 -6.12 -30.71
CA PRO A 332 -2.94 -5.27 -30.04
C PRO A 332 -2.28 -4.18 -29.20
N LEU A 333 -2.99 -3.06 -29.03
CA LEU A 333 -2.49 -1.89 -28.29
C LEU A 333 -2.06 -2.22 -26.85
N GLU A 334 -2.84 -3.04 -26.14
CA GLU A 334 -2.53 -3.47 -24.77
C GLU A 334 -1.19 -4.21 -24.68
N GLN A 335 -0.89 -5.03 -25.70
CA GLN A 335 0.36 -5.78 -25.77
C GLN A 335 1.53 -4.87 -26.12
N GLN A 336 1.34 -3.87 -26.99
CA GLN A 336 2.34 -2.85 -27.28
C GLN A 336 2.65 -1.99 -26.04
N LEU A 337 1.62 -1.63 -25.28
CA LEU A 337 1.76 -0.90 -24.02
C LEU A 337 2.52 -1.75 -22.98
N TYR A 338 2.19 -3.03 -22.86
CA TYR A 338 2.88 -3.97 -21.97
C TYR A 338 4.38 -4.07 -22.31
N VAL A 339 4.72 -4.24 -23.59
CA VAL A 339 6.13 -4.31 -24.05
C VAL A 339 6.85 -2.98 -23.79
N SER A 340 6.18 -1.84 -23.98
CA SER A 340 6.73 -0.51 -23.68
C SER A 340 7.00 -0.32 -22.18
N LYS A 341 6.07 -0.72 -21.30
CA LYS A 341 6.26 -0.71 -19.83
C LYS A 341 7.42 -1.63 -19.42
N ALA A 342 7.48 -2.84 -19.98
CA ALA A 342 8.55 -3.79 -19.71
C ALA A 342 9.93 -3.25 -20.14
N LEU A 343 10.01 -2.56 -21.27
CA LEU A 343 11.22 -1.92 -21.75
C LEU A 343 11.69 -0.82 -20.79
N LEU A 344 10.81 0.11 -20.40
CA LEU A 344 11.13 1.20 -19.48
C LEU A 344 11.58 0.69 -18.11
N LEU A 345 10.86 -0.29 -17.54
CA LEU A 345 11.25 -0.95 -16.30
C LEU A 345 12.60 -1.67 -16.41
N SER A 346 12.87 -2.30 -17.55
CA SER A 346 14.16 -2.98 -17.77
C SER A 346 15.32 -1.98 -17.85
N VAL A 347 15.08 -0.80 -18.41
CA VAL A 347 16.05 0.30 -18.49
C VAL A 347 16.26 0.95 -17.12
N SER A 348 15.20 1.20 -16.33
CA SER A 348 15.31 1.82 -15.00
C SER A 348 16.01 0.94 -13.96
N LEU A 349 16.10 -0.37 -14.22
CA LEU A 349 16.88 -1.28 -13.40
C LEU A 349 18.39 -1.23 -13.68
N LEU A 350 18.86 -0.59 -14.77
CA LEU A 350 20.29 -0.47 -15.14
C LEU A 350 21.01 0.59 -14.32
N ARG A 351 22.28 0.32 -13.96
CA ARG A 351 23.19 1.33 -13.39
C ARG A 351 23.77 2.19 -14.51
N ASP A 352 24.18 3.43 -14.22
CA ASP A 352 24.73 4.36 -15.21
C ASP A 352 25.92 3.77 -16.01
N SER A 353 26.78 3.00 -15.34
CA SER A 353 27.90 2.30 -15.98
C SER A 353 27.45 1.23 -16.99
N GLU A 354 26.36 0.51 -16.70
CA GLU A 354 25.81 -0.55 -17.55
C GLU A 354 25.08 0.05 -18.77
N LEU A 355 24.46 1.21 -18.58
CA LEU A 355 23.78 1.96 -19.64
C LEU A 355 24.79 2.51 -20.67
N GLN A 356 25.97 2.93 -20.19
CA GLN A 356 27.06 3.41 -21.03
C GLN A 356 27.66 2.31 -21.92
N GLU A 357 27.76 1.07 -21.42
CA GLU A 357 28.21 -0.10 -22.18
C GLU A 357 27.24 -0.51 -23.31
N LEU A 358 25.92 -0.41 -23.07
CA LEU A 358 24.88 -0.81 -24.03
C LEU A 358 24.40 0.32 -24.95
N ARG A 359 24.95 1.53 -24.78
CA ARG A 359 24.43 2.77 -25.39
C ARG A 359 24.26 2.68 -26.91
N SER A 360 25.25 2.13 -27.61
CA SER A 360 25.23 2.04 -29.07
C SER A 360 24.14 1.09 -29.59
N GLU A 361 24.00 -0.09 -28.97
CA GLU A 361 23.02 -1.11 -29.36
C GLU A 361 21.58 -0.68 -29.03
N LEU A 362 21.38 -0.05 -27.86
CA LEU A 362 20.09 0.49 -27.45
C LEU A 362 19.69 1.67 -28.34
N LEU A 363 20.58 2.62 -28.63
CA LEU A 363 20.26 3.75 -29.52
C LEU A 363 19.84 3.28 -30.91
N GLN A 364 20.53 2.28 -31.47
CA GLN A 364 20.18 1.73 -32.79
C GLN A 364 18.78 1.10 -32.79
N CYS A 365 18.45 0.31 -31.77
CA CYS A 365 17.12 -0.31 -31.65
C CYS A 365 16.03 0.73 -31.35
N MET A 366 16.30 1.71 -30.49
CA MET A 366 15.34 2.74 -30.09
C MET A 366 15.02 3.69 -31.24
N LEU A 367 16.01 4.13 -32.02
CA LEU A 367 15.77 4.99 -33.18
C LEU A 367 14.93 4.27 -34.26
N GLY A 368 15.23 2.99 -34.52
CA GLY A 368 14.44 2.17 -35.46
C GLY A 368 13.02 1.89 -34.96
N GLY A 369 12.86 1.65 -33.65
CA GLY A 369 11.54 1.45 -33.04
C GLY A 369 10.71 2.73 -33.01
N MET A 370 11.32 3.86 -32.65
CA MET A 370 10.68 5.18 -32.70
C MET A 370 10.14 5.45 -34.10
N GLN A 371 10.95 5.27 -35.14
CA GLN A 371 10.50 5.43 -36.53
C GLN A 371 9.30 4.51 -36.86
N SER A 372 9.38 3.23 -36.47
CA SER A 372 8.30 2.26 -36.71
C SER A 372 6.98 2.61 -36.00
N HIS A 373 7.06 3.17 -34.79
CA HIS A 373 5.91 3.66 -34.04
C HIS A 373 5.34 4.96 -34.61
N LEU A 374 6.20 5.88 -35.07
CA LEU A 374 5.83 7.14 -35.71
C LEU A 374 5.13 6.94 -37.05
N ASP A 375 5.54 5.93 -37.81
CA ASP A 375 4.94 5.56 -39.11
C ASP A 375 3.54 4.92 -38.95
N SER A 376 3.10 4.62 -37.74
CA SER A 376 1.76 4.06 -37.49
C SER A 376 0.66 5.09 -37.75
N SER A 377 -0.44 4.67 -38.37
CA SER A 377 -1.63 5.53 -38.57
C SER A 377 -2.42 5.76 -37.27
N VAL A 378 -2.18 4.96 -36.22
CA VAL A 378 -2.86 5.04 -34.92
C VAL A 378 -2.17 6.04 -34.01
N VAL A 379 -2.89 7.10 -33.61
CA VAL A 379 -2.36 8.19 -32.75
C VAL A 379 -1.73 7.66 -31.46
N ARG A 380 -2.37 6.71 -30.77
CA ARG A 380 -1.87 6.13 -29.51
C ARG A 380 -0.54 5.38 -29.70
N ILE A 381 -0.35 4.70 -30.84
CA ILE A 381 0.91 4.00 -31.16
C ILE A 381 2.03 4.99 -31.47
N ARG A 382 1.72 6.07 -32.19
CA ARG A 382 2.68 7.16 -32.43
C ARG A 382 3.12 7.82 -31.13
N ARG A 383 2.18 8.09 -30.22
CA ARG A 383 2.46 8.67 -28.90
C ARG A 383 3.37 7.79 -28.04
N MET A 384 3.18 6.47 -28.05
CA MET A 384 4.08 5.52 -27.37
C MET A 384 5.53 5.59 -27.89
N GLY A 385 5.73 5.87 -29.19
CA GLY A 385 7.07 6.05 -29.76
C GLY A 385 7.71 7.40 -29.43
N MET A 386 6.92 8.40 -29.04
CA MET A 386 7.42 9.76 -28.79
C MET A 386 7.63 10.11 -27.32
N VAL A 387 6.99 9.39 -26.39
CA VAL A 387 6.98 9.64 -24.93
C VAL A 387 6.90 11.16 -24.61
N TYR A 388 5.77 11.78 -24.90
CA TYR A 388 5.47 13.18 -24.53
C TYR A 388 4.53 13.26 -23.32
N ASP A 389 4.73 14.30 -22.50
CA ASP A 389 4.10 14.58 -21.19
C ASP A 389 2.63 15.05 -21.24
N GLN A 390 1.77 14.43 -22.07
CA GLN A 390 0.41 14.95 -22.28
C GLN A 390 -0.75 13.98 -22.01
N ASP A 391 -0.50 12.70 -21.74
CA ASP A 391 -1.56 11.70 -21.46
C ASP A 391 -1.28 10.88 -20.18
N GLU A 392 -2.32 10.40 -19.51
CA GLU A 392 -2.25 9.54 -18.29
C GLU A 392 -1.42 8.27 -18.52
N GLU A 393 -1.49 7.67 -19.72
CA GLU A 393 -0.67 6.51 -20.11
C GLU A 393 0.80 6.87 -20.31
N SER A 394 1.08 8.10 -20.79
CA SER A 394 2.44 8.62 -20.93
C SER A 394 3.02 9.04 -19.58
N GLN A 395 2.21 9.58 -18.67
CA GLN A 395 2.58 9.84 -17.27
C GLN A 395 2.85 8.55 -16.51
N GLU A 396 2.06 7.50 -16.74
CA GLU A 396 2.34 6.17 -16.20
C GLU A 396 3.70 5.65 -16.69
N LEU A 397 3.99 5.76 -18.00
CA LEU A 397 5.29 5.40 -18.57
C LEU A 397 6.45 6.25 -18.02
N LEU A 398 6.25 7.57 -17.85
CA LEU A 398 7.23 8.49 -17.25
C LEU A 398 7.46 8.21 -15.76
N SER A 399 6.43 7.84 -15.00
CA SER A 399 6.55 7.47 -13.59
C SER A 399 7.40 6.22 -13.36
N LEU A 400 7.50 5.34 -14.36
CA LEU A 400 8.36 4.15 -14.31
C LEU A 400 9.84 4.48 -14.56
N MET A 401 10.15 5.69 -15.04
CA MET A 401 11.52 6.17 -15.30
C MET A 401 12.13 6.97 -14.15
N THR A 402 11.33 7.49 -13.22
CA THR A 402 11.84 8.17 -12.03
C THR A 402 12.37 7.14 -11.02
N PRO A 403 13.64 7.20 -10.58
CA PRO A 403 14.14 6.29 -9.57
C PRO A 403 13.34 6.48 -8.27
N ILE A 404 12.95 5.36 -7.64
CA ILE A 404 12.43 5.37 -6.27
C ILE A 404 13.58 5.82 -5.37
N ALA A 405 13.70 7.14 -5.17
CA ALA A 405 14.57 7.69 -4.14
C ALA A 405 14.05 7.17 -2.79
N SER A 406 14.82 6.27 -2.20
CA SER A 406 14.76 5.94 -0.79
C SER A 406 15.15 7.17 0.02
N ASP A 407 14.23 8.13 0.17
CA ASP A 407 14.36 9.25 1.10
C ASP A 407 13.79 8.83 2.46
N GLU A 408 14.62 8.17 3.26
CA GLU A 408 14.57 8.31 4.72
C GLU A 408 16.00 8.19 5.27
N LEU A 409 16.40 9.20 6.06
CA LEU A 409 17.64 9.36 6.85
C LEU A 409 18.80 9.95 6.01
N GLU A 410 19.38 11.10 6.33
CA GLU A 410 20.05 11.40 7.60
C GLU A 410 19.96 12.89 8.01
N ALA A 411 19.87 13.12 9.33
CA ALA A 411 20.16 14.40 9.97
C ALA A 411 21.30 14.22 10.98
N GLU A 412 22.29 15.12 10.88
CA GLU A 412 23.27 15.62 11.89
C GLU A 412 24.49 14.75 12.31
N PRO A 413 25.58 15.31 12.93
CA PRO A 413 25.89 16.71 13.27
C PRO A 413 27.33 17.21 12.93
N ALA A 414 27.56 18.49 13.18
CA ALA A 414 28.82 19.23 13.06
C ALA A 414 29.97 18.80 14.00
N ASN A 415 31.23 18.89 13.52
CA ASN A 415 32.33 19.55 14.24
C ASN A 415 33.65 19.64 13.43
N ARG A 416 34.14 20.88 13.29
CA ARG A 416 35.52 21.36 13.58
C ARG A 416 36.70 21.08 12.61
N VAL A 417 37.22 22.19 12.06
CA VAL A 417 38.55 22.82 12.32
C VAL A 417 39.40 23.13 11.07
N ASP A 418 39.76 24.43 11.01
CA ASP A 418 40.91 25.14 10.42
C ASP A 418 41.08 25.41 8.90
N CYS A 419 40.83 26.68 8.57
CA CYS A 419 41.59 27.60 7.68
C CYS A 419 43.13 27.47 7.82
N PRO A 420 43.99 27.91 6.86
CA PRO A 420 44.15 29.31 6.36
C PRO A 420 44.39 29.40 4.81
N GLN A 421 44.48 30.53 4.08
CA GLN A 421 44.80 31.94 4.34
C GLN A 421 44.50 32.79 3.08
N GLU A 422 44.23 34.09 3.30
CA GLU A 422 44.61 35.30 2.50
C GLU A 422 44.00 35.52 1.10
N THR A 423 43.57 36.71 0.65
CA THR A 423 43.72 38.12 1.10
C THR A 423 42.77 39.05 0.31
N GLY A 424 42.43 40.21 0.88
CA GLY A 424 42.13 41.49 0.19
C GLY A 424 40.66 41.73 -0.20
N GLU A 425 39.88 42.53 0.54
CA GLU A 425 39.72 44.00 0.43
C GLU A 425 38.99 44.44 -0.86
N THR A 426 38.06 45.40 -0.97
CA THR A 426 37.20 46.25 -0.12
C THR A 426 36.28 47.02 -1.11
N THR A 427 35.07 47.45 -0.69
CA THR A 427 34.28 48.61 -1.19
C THR A 427 33.75 48.64 -2.64
N GLN A 428 32.43 48.59 -2.85
CA GLN A 428 31.43 49.70 -2.86
C GLN A 428 31.33 50.53 -4.17
N SER A 429 30.06 50.67 -4.59
CA SER A 429 29.43 51.79 -5.29
C SER A 429 29.66 52.03 -6.79
N THR A 430 28.67 51.55 -7.55
CA THR A 430 27.75 52.32 -8.41
C THR A 430 28.14 53.68 -9.01
N GLN A 431 27.83 53.77 -10.31
CA GLN A 431 27.28 54.90 -11.10
C GLN A 431 28.22 55.75 -11.99
N ASN A 432 28.06 55.45 -13.28
CA ASN A 432 27.54 56.33 -14.35
C ASN A 432 28.43 57.35 -15.08
N VAL A 433 28.58 57.02 -16.38
CA VAL A 433 28.30 57.83 -17.58
C VAL A 433 29.25 59.01 -17.90
N SER A 434 30.05 58.86 -18.97
CA SER A 434 29.76 59.49 -20.27
C SER A 434 30.97 59.44 -21.23
N SER A 435 30.63 59.47 -22.53
CA SER A 435 31.38 60.12 -23.63
C SER A 435 32.21 59.22 -24.56
N GLN A 436 31.74 59.16 -25.82
CA GLN A 436 32.35 58.54 -26.99
C GLN A 436 33.64 59.24 -27.45
N ASN A 437 34.59 58.48 -28.02
CA ASN A 437 35.47 58.95 -29.10
C ASN A 437 36.12 57.80 -29.92
N LYS A 438 35.89 57.86 -31.25
CA LYS A 438 36.76 57.50 -32.39
C LYS A 438 37.16 56.05 -32.72
N SER A 439 36.42 55.53 -33.72
CA SER A 439 36.76 54.81 -34.96
C SER A 439 38.20 54.34 -35.31
N ASN A 440 38.20 53.08 -35.79
CA ASN A 440 38.94 52.44 -36.89
C ASN A 440 40.34 51.85 -36.64
N THR A 441 40.47 50.51 -36.71
CA THR A 441 40.89 49.75 -37.92
C THR A 441 40.76 48.22 -37.66
N GLU A 442 39.98 47.51 -38.49
CA GLU A 442 39.91 46.04 -38.64
C GLU A 442 40.98 45.53 -39.65
N PRO A 443 41.45 44.25 -39.67
CA PRO A 443 40.65 43.01 -39.89
C PRO A 443 40.98 41.87 -38.88
N ASP A 444 40.02 41.06 -38.42
CA ASP A 444 39.29 39.94 -39.07
C ASP A 444 40.08 38.61 -39.10
N SER A 445 39.75 37.71 -38.16
CA SER A 445 39.63 36.26 -38.37
C SER A 445 39.03 35.57 -37.14
N ASP A 446 37.85 34.99 -37.36
CA ASP A 446 37.34 33.72 -36.82
C ASP A 446 36.63 33.67 -35.44
N LEU A 447 35.30 33.80 -35.55
CA LEU A 447 34.24 32.94 -34.99
C LEU A 447 34.67 31.85 -33.97
N ASP A 448 34.17 31.92 -32.73
CA ASP A 448 33.22 30.97 -32.08
C ASP A 448 33.36 31.06 -30.54
N SER A 449 32.28 31.46 -29.84
CA SER A 449 31.94 31.07 -28.45
C SER A 449 31.04 32.14 -27.78
N ASP A 450 29.77 32.21 -28.17
CA ASP A 450 28.74 32.90 -27.38
C ASP A 450 27.57 31.92 -27.16
N ASP A 451 27.52 31.34 -25.97
CA ASP A 451 26.31 31.10 -25.16
C ASP A 451 26.62 30.11 -24.02
N GLU A 452 27.37 30.57 -23.01
CA GLU A 452 27.36 29.93 -21.68
C GLU A 452 26.81 30.95 -20.67
N LEU A 453 25.48 31.00 -20.58
CA LEU A 453 24.77 31.84 -19.61
C LEU A 453 25.09 31.36 -18.19
N THR A 454 25.70 32.24 -17.38
CA THR A 454 25.92 31.98 -15.95
C THR A 454 24.63 32.21 -15.16
N PRO A 455 24.22 31.29 -14.26
CA PRO A 455 23.03 31.46 -13.44
C PRO A 455 23.12 32.66 -12.50
N TYR A 456 22.01 33.36 -12.32
CA TYR A 456 21.89 34.54 -11.45
C TYR A 456 21.95 34.16 -9.95
N ASP A 457 22.57 35.01 -9.12
CA ASP A 457 22.67 34.83 -7.66
C ASP A 457 21.33 35.15 -6.96
N MET A 458 20.75 34.14 -6.30
CA MET A 458 19.46 34.21 -5.56
C MET A 458 19.64 34.32 -4.04
N SER A 459 20.84 34.68 -3.54
CA SER A 459 21.15 34.75 -2.09
C SER A 459 20.34 35.79 -1.28
N GLY A 460 19.54 36.63 -1.94
CA GLY A 460 18.64 37.60 -1.32
C GLY A 460 17.17 37.17 -1.24
N ASP A 461 16.81 36.00 -1.80
CA ASP A 461 15.43 35.53 -1.83
C ASP A 461 15.02 35.01 -0.45
N GLN A 462 14.05 35.67 0.18
CA GLN A 462 13.41 35.15 1.38
C GLN A 462 12.56 33.94 0.99
N GLU A 463 12.80 32.78 1.62
CA GLU A 463 11.90 31.63 1.53
C GLU A 463 10.48 32.09 1.87
N ILE A 464 9.59 32.08 0.88
CA ILE A 464 8.18 32.36 1.07
C ILE A 464 7.67 31.31 2.05
N THR A 465 7.37 31.73 3.28
CA THR A 465 6.77 30.85 4.27
C THR A 465 5.48 30.30 3.67
N GLU A 466 5.38 28.99 3.45
CA GLU A 466 4.22 28.36 2.82
C GLU A 466 2.94 28.81 3.54
N ALA A 467 2.07 29.53 2.82
CA ALA A 467 0.83 30.02 3.38
C ALA A 467 -0.05 28.83 3.84
N PRO A 468 -0.71 28.90 5.00
CA PRO A 468 -1.57 27.81 5.45
C PRO A 468 -2.78 27.63 4.52
N PRO A 469 -3.28 26.40 4.32
CA PRO A 469 -4.44 26.15 3.48
C PRO A 469 -5.71 26.81 4.06
N PRO A 470 -6.65 27.26 3.21
CA PRO A 470 -7.85 27.94 3.67
C PRO A 470 -8.73 27.01 4.51
N ARG A 471 -9.36 27.57 5.55
CA ARG A 471 -10.24 26.83 6.47
C ARG A 471 -11.73 27.04 6.19
N TYR A 472 -12.07 28.12 5.50
CA TYR A 472 -13.45 28.48 5.17
C TYR A 472 -13.69 28.43 3.66
N LEU A 473 -14.90 27.98 3.28
CA LEU A 473 -15.31 27.87 1.88
C LEU A 473 -15.39 29.24 1.18
N ARG A 474 -15.73 30.31 1.91
CA ARG A 474 -15.78 31.67 1.36
C ARG A 474 -14.39 32.20 1.02
N ASP A 475 -13.42 32.00 1.91
CA ASP A 475 -12.02 32.36 1.66
C ASP A 475 -11.43 31.56 0.48
N CYS A 476 -11.81 30.28 0.37
CA CYS A 476 -11.45 29.44 -0.78
C CYS A 476 -12.05 29.98 -2.08
N LEU A 477 -13.34 30.36 -2.08
CA LEU A 477 -13.99 30.94 -3.25
C LEU A 477 -13.36 32.27 -3.66
N GLU A 478 -13.08 33.15 -2.70
CA GLU A 478 -12.40 34.43 -2.94
C GLU A 478 -11.01 34.23 -3.53
N ALA A 479 -10.22 33.31 -2.98
CA ALA A 479 -8.91 32.98 -3.51
C ALA A 479 -8.97 32.47 -4.96
N LEU A 480 -9.96 31.64 -5.31
CA LEU A 480 -10.13 31.13 -6.67
C LEU A 480 -10.61 32.19 -7.68
N ILE A 481 -11.26 33.26 -7.21
CA ILE A 481 -11.76 34.35 -8.09
C ILE A 481 -10.71 35.44 -8.30
N SER A 482 -10.07 35.89 -7.21
CA SER A 482 -9.32 37.17 -7.21
C SER A 482 -7.85 37.06 -6.82
N SER A 483 -7.34 35.87 -6.46
CA SER A 483 -5.92 35.72 -6.14
C SER A 483 -5.06 35.67 -7.40
N GLU A 484 -4.04 36.52 -7.46
CA GLU A 484 -2.98 36.44 -8.48
C GLU A 484 -1.81 35.54 -8.04
N ASP A 485 -1.77 35.17 -6.75
CA ASP A 485 -0.78 34.27 -6.16
C ASP A 485 -1.08 32.81 -6.51
N ALA A 486 -0.17 32.19 -7.28
CA ALA A 486 -0.24 30.81 -7.73
C ALA A 486 -0.34 29.81 -6.58
N VAL A 487 0.46 30.01 -5.52
CA VAL A 487 0.54 29.10 -4.36
C VAL A 487 -0.79 29.11 -3.62
N ARG A 488 -1.39 30.28 -3.45
CA ARG A 488 -2.69 30.43 -2.80
C ARG A 488 -3.83 29.80 -3.59
N VAL A 489 -3.82 29.91 -4.91
CA VAL A 489 -4.82 29.26 -5.79
C VAL A 489 -4.70 27.73 -5.70
N GLU A 490 -3.47 27.21 -5.76
CA GLU A 490 -3.20 25.77 -5.64
C GLU A 490 -3.64 25.20 -4.29
N LEU A 491 -3.27 25.86 -3.17
CA LEU A 491 -3.69 25.46 -1.83
C LEU A 491 -5.21 25.49 -1.66
N SER A 492 -5.87 26.47 -2.26
CA SER A 492 -7.34 26.58 -2.23
C SER A 492 -8.00 25.44 -2.99
N LEU A 493 -7.51 25.13 -4.19
CA LEU A 493 -8.04 24.04 -5.01
C LEU A 493 -7.83 22.67 -4.34
N ARG A 494 -6.67 22.44 -3.69
CA ARG A 494 -6.40 21.22 -2.90
C ARG A 494 -7.31 21.08 -1.68
N ALA A 495 -7.64 22.18 -1.01
CA ALA A 495 -8.49 22.16 0.18
C ALA A 495 -10.00 22.07 -0.15
N ALA A 496 -10.41 22.53 -1.34
CA ALA A 496 -11.82 22.76 -1.69
C ALA A 496 -12.71 21.52 -1.53
N GLU A 497 -12.33 20.37 -2.09
CA GLU A 497 -13.13 19.14 -1.99
C GLU A 497 -13.38 18.73 -0.52
N GLY A 498 -12.33 18.78 0.29
CA GLY A 498 -12.39 18.42 1.71
C GLY A 498 -13.29 19.37 2.51
N LEU A 499 -13.26 20.66 2.22
CA LEU A 499 -14.12 21.66 2.85
C LEU A 499 -15.59 21.50 2.44
N VAL A 500 -15.85 21.23 1.17
CA VAL A 500 -17.20 21.00 0.61
C VAL A 500 -17.89 19.83 1.32
N ARG A 501 -17.18 18.71 1.49
CA ARG A 501 -17.71 17.49 2.12
C ARG A 501 -17.87 17.62 3.64
N LYS A 502 -17.01 18.39 4.31
CA LYS A 502 -17.08 18.61 5.77
C LYS A 502 -18.22 19.55 6.18
N ASN A 503 -18.52 20.57 5.37
CA ASN A 503 -19.40 21.68 5.76
C ASN A 503 -20.65 21.79 4.87
N VAL A 504 -21.52 20.75 4.88
CA VAL A 504 -22.72 20.67 4.01
C VAL A 504 -23.59 21.93 4.03
N PHE A 505 -23.81 22.54 5.20
CA PHE A 505 -24.64 23.75 5.32
C PHE A 505 -24.00 24.95 4.59
N ALA A 506 -22.74 25.26 4.88
CA ALA A 506 -22.02 26.36 4.25
C ALA A 506 -21.84 26.14 2.74
N THR A 507 -21.66 24.89 2.32
CA THR A 507 -21.61 24.50 0.91
C THR A 507 -22.87 24.90 0.17
N ARG A 508 -24.07 24.64 0.72
CA ARG A 508 -25.35 24.98 0.07
C ARG A 508 -25.56 26.47 -0.17
N GLU A 509 -24.92 27.33 0.61
CA GLU A 509 -25.03 28.79 0.41
C GLU A 509 -24.25 29.30 -0.80
N ILE A 510 -23.18 28.60 -1.20
CA ILE A 510 -22.26 29.04 -2.25
C ILE A 510 -22.08 28.02 -3.38
N SER A 511 -22.81 26.90 -3.35
CA SER A 511 -22.62 25.73 -4.22
C SER A 511 -22.61 26.12 -5.69
N VAL A 512 -23.66 26.80 -6.15
CA VAL A 512 -23.81 27.26 -7.53
C VAL A 512 -22.73 28.27 -7.91
N GLN A 513 -22.38 29.19 -7.01
CA GLN A 513 -21.34 30.20 -7.27
C GLN A 513 -19.96 29.55 -7.44
N LEU A 514 -19.61 28.61 -6.57
CA LEU A 514 -18.35 27.89 -6.65
C LEU A 514 -18.29 26.97 -7.87
N THR A 515 -19.39 26.27 -8.22
CA THR A 515 -19.47 25.50 -9.46
C THR A 515 -19.29 26.39 -10.69
N LYS A 516 -19.87 27.59 -10.69
CA LYS A 516 -19.68 28.57 -11.77
C LYS A 516 -18.22 28.97 -11.90
N VAL A 517 -17.53 29.27 -10.81
CA VAL A 517 -16.10 29.61 -10.86
C VAL A 517 -15.29 28.45 -11.42
N LEU A 518 -15.47 27.25 -10.88
CA LEU A 518 -14.71 26.06 -11.29
C LEU A 518 -14.94 25.69 -12.76
N LEU A 519 -16.17 25.80 -13.28
CA LEU A 519 -16.47 25.48 -14.68
C LEU A 519 -15.74 26.40 -15.69
N HIS A 520 -15.43 27.64 -15.29
CA HIS A 520 -14.72 28.61 -16.14
C HIS A 520 -13.25 28.76 -15.78
N MET A 521 -12.76 27.96 -14.82
CA MET A 521 -11.40 28.05 -14.35
C MET A 521 -10.44 27.37 -15.32
N GLU A 522 -9.45 28.13 -15.76
CA GLU A 522 -8.34 27.68 -16.60
C GLU A 522 -7.06 27.54 -15.78
N ASP A 523 -6.19 26.63 -16.20
CA ASP A 523 -4.92 26.38 -15.52
C ASP A 523 -3.87 27.43 -15.91
N LYS A 524 -3.93 28.59 -15.26
CA LYS A 524 -3.01 29.71 -15.52
C LYS A 524 -1.61 29.49 -14.96
N TYR A 525 -1.47 28.58 -13.99
CA TYR A 525 -0.26 28.44 -13.17
C TYR A 525 0.38 27.05 -13.30
N SER A 526 -0.08 26.21 -14.23
CA SER A 526 0.37 24.84 -14.41
C SER A 526 0.28 24.03 -13.11
N ILE A 527 -0.87 24.10 -12.44
CA ILE A 527 -1.09 23.46 -11.15
C ILE A 527 -1.12 21.94 -11.34
N ASN A 528 -0.30 21.25 -10.54
CA ASN A 528 -0.26 19.79 -10.55
C ASN A 528 -1.65 19.18 -10.29
N SER A 529 -2.09 18.30 -11.18
CA SER A 529 -3.42 17.65 -11.08
C SER A 529 -4.60 18.64 -11.08
N PHE A 530 -4.45 19.81 -11.71
CA PHE A 530 -5.50 20.84 -11.79
C PHE A 530 -6.87 20.29 -12.19
N LEU A 531 -6.92 19.54 -13.31
CA LEU A 531 -8.17 19.03 -13.87
C LEU A 531 -8.87 18.08 -12.90
N SER A 532 -8.12 17.19 -12.24
CA SER A 532 -8.70 16.22 -11.31
C SER A 532 -9.15 16.88 -10.01
N LEU A 533 -8.39 17.84 -9.45
CA LEU A 533 -8.79 18.58 -8.25
C LEU A 533 -10.04 19.44 -8.51
N ARG A 534 -10.10 20.10 -9.68
CA ARG A 534 -11.26 20.88 -10.13
C ARG A 534 -12.49 19.98 -10.28
N GLN A 535 -12.35 18.87 -11.01
CA GLN A 535 -13.43 17.92 -11.24
C GLN A 535 -13.92 17.28 -9.93
N ALA A 536 -13.01 16.82 -9.06
CA ALA A 536 -13.35 16.23 -7.77
C ALA A 536 -14.16 17.20 -6.89
N THR A 537 -13.78 18.49 -6.89
CA THR A 537 -14.51 19.54 -6.18
C THR A 537 -15.90 19.76 -6.79
N MET A 538 -16.02 19.84 -8.12
CA MET A 538 -17.32 19.98 -8.80
C MET A 538 -18.25 18.77 -8.56
N VAL A 539 -17.69 17.55 -8.53
CA VAL A 539 -18.43 16.33 -8.18
C VAL A 539 -18.90 16.39 -6.73
N ALA A 540 -18.02 16.76 -5.79
CA ALA A 540 -18.38 16.90 -4.38
C ALA A 540 -19.50 17.93 -4.16
N LEU A 541 -19.48 19.05 -4.90
CA LEU A 541 -20.55 20.05 -4.88
C LEU A 541 -21.88 19.48 -5.38
N THR A 542 -21.85 18.79 -6.52
CA THR A 542 -23.02 18.16 -7.14
C THR A 542 -23.60 17.03 -6.27
N VAL A 543 -22.78 16.33 -5.48
CA VAL A 543 -23.26 15.32 -4.53
C VAL A 543 -23.85 15.94 -3.26
N THR A 544 -23.31 17.07 -2.82
CA THR A 544 -23.71 17.74 -1.56
C THR A 544 -24.99 18.57 -1.73
N ASP A 545 -25.12 19.26 -2.86
CA ASP A 545 -26.27 20.11 -3.21
C ASP A 545 -26.75 19.81 -4.64
N SER A 546 -27.34 18.63 -4.81
CA SER A 546 -27.57 18.02 -6.12
C SER A 546 -28.58 18.76 -7.00
N ILE A 547 -29.68 19.25 -6.45
CA ILE A 547 -30.71 19.88 -7.28
C ILE A 547 -30.22 21.22 -7.88
N PRO A 548 -29.74 22.20 -7.09
CA PRO A 548 -29.34 23.50 -7.63
C PRO A 548 -28.14 23.41 -8.56
N VAL A 549 -27.13 22.60 -8.20
CA VAL A 549 -25.90 22.46 -8.98
C VAL A 549 -26.18 21.73 -10.30
N THR A 550 -26.98 20.67 -10.29
CA THR A 550 -27.36 19.97 -11.52
C THR A 550 -28.22 20.86 -12.43
N GLN A 551 -29.17 21.61 -11.88
CA GLN A 551 -29.96 22.56 -12.67
C GLN A 551 -29.09 23.62 -13.35
N TYR A 552 -28.09 24.15 -12.63
CA TYR A 552 -27.12 25.08 -13.21
C TYR A 552 -26.32 24.42 -14.35
N LEU A 553 -25.68 23.28 -14.09
CA LEU A 553 -24.84 22.58 -15.07
C LEU A 553 -25.61 22.17 -16.33
N THR A 554 -26.82 21.64 -16.19
CA THR A 554 -27.66 21.24 -17.32
C THR A 554 -28.19 22.43 -18.12
N THR A 555 -28.36 23.59 -17.50
CA THR A 555 -28.68 24.85 -18.19
C THR A 555 -27.48 25.34 -19.00
N GLU A 556 -26.29 25.37 -18.39
CA GLU A 556 -25.07 25.81 -19.08
C GLU A 556 -24.66 24.86 -20.22
N PHE A 557 -25.01 23.58 -20.13
CA PHE A 557 -24.81 22.61 -21.23
C PHE A 557 -25.49 23.02 -22.55
N TYR A 558 -26.52 23.88 -22.53
CA TYR A 558 -27.20 24.39 -23.73
C TYR A 558 -26.93 25.88 -23.99
N SER A 559 -26.15 26.55 -23.15
CA SER A 559 -25.83 27.98 -23.25
C SER A 559 -24.89 28.27 -24.43
N LEU A 560 -24.90 29.50 -24.96
CA LEU A 560 -24.19 29.85 -26.22
C LEU A 560 -22.66 29.92 -26.08
N ASN A 561 -22.16 30.34 -24.92
CA ASN A 561 -20.76 30.75 -24.73
C ASN A 561 -19.87 29.63 -24.14
N TYR A 562 -20.08 28.38 -24.54
CA TYR A 562 -19.31 27.23 -24.05
C TYR A 562 -18.67 26.43 -25.17
N SER A 563 -17.40 26.08 -24.96
CA SER A 563 -16.65 25.18 -25.83
C SER A 563 -17.18 23.74 -25.73
N LEU A 564 -16.95 22.94 -26.78
CA LEU A 564 -17.27 21.50 -26.75
C LEU A 564 -16.59 20.78 -25.58
N ARG A 565 -15.35 21.19 -25.23
CA ARG A 565 -14.62 20.64 -24.08
C ARG A 565 -15.37 20.89 -22.77
N GLN A 566 -15.85 22.10 -22.53
CA GLN A 566 -16.61 22.40 -21.31
C GLN A 566 -17.94 21.64 -21.26
N ARG A 567 -18.62 21.46 -22.41
CA ARG A 567 -19.84 20.64 -22.47
C ARG A 567 -19.57 19.18 -22.12
N LEU A 568 -18.47 18.62 -22.60
CA LEU A 568 -18.04 17.26 -22.24
C LEU A 568 -17.68 17.16 -20.75
N ASP A 569 -17.01 18.18 -20.19
CA ASP A 569 -16.68 18.25 -18.76
C ASP A 569 -17.95 18.31 -17.88
N ILE A 570 -18.96 19.09 -18.28
CA ILE A 570 -20.28 19.11 -17.63
C ILE A 570 -20.90 17.71 -17.58
N LEU A 571 -20.94 17.00 -18.72
CA LEU A 571 -21.49 15.65 -18.78
C LEU A 571 -20.70 14.67 -17.88
N GLU A 572 -19.39 14.82 -17.80
CA GLU A 572 -18.52 13.97 -16.99
C GLU A 572 -18.71 14.21 -15.49
N VAL A 573 -18.76 15.47 -15.04
CA VAL A 573 -19.06 15.83 -13.65
C VAL A 573 -20.43 15.27 -13.23
N LEU A 574 -21.46 15.44 -14.07
CA LEU A 574 -22.79 14.92 -13.78
C LEU A 574 -22.81 13.38 -13.72
N ALA A 575 -22.09 12.71 -14.62
CA ALA A 575 -21.94 11.26 -14.64
C ALA A 575 -21.28 10.72 -13.35
N LEU A 576 -20.15 11.31 -12.96
CA LEU A 576 -19.41 10.91 -11.75
C LEU A 576 -20.21 11.19 -10.47
N ALA A 577 -20.91 12.32 -10.40
CA ALA A 577 -21.77 12.64 -9.26
C ALA A 577 -22.95 11.66 -9.14
N ALA A 578 -23.59 11.29 -10.25
CA ALA A 578 -24.65 10.28 -10.26
C ALA A 578 -24.12 8.90 -9.79
N GLN A 579 -22.93 8.50 -10.26
CA GLN A 579 -22.29 7.26 -9.83
C GLN A 579 -21.92 7.26 -8.33
N GLU A 580 -21.50 8.40 -7.78
CA GLU A 580 -21.23 8.52 -6.34
C GLU A 580 -22.53 8.41 -5.53
N LEU A 581 -23.61 9.04 -6.00
CA LEU A 581 -24.94 8.97 -5.36
C LEU A 581 -25.57 7.58 -5.44
N SER A 582 -25.27 6.79 -6.46
CA SER A 582 -25.82 5.44 -6.62
C SER A 582 -25.08 4.36 -5.81
N LYS A 583 -23.87 4.65 -5.33
CA LYS A 583 -23.06 3.67 -4.59
C LYS A 583 -23.63 3.41 -3.19
N PRO A 584 -23.66 2.15 -2.72
CA PRO A 584 -24.05 1.82 -1.36
C PRO A 584 -23.05 2.43 -0.37
N ILE A 585 -23.52 3.05 0.72
CA ILE A 585 -22.66 3.63 1.75
C ILE A 585 -21.91 2.48 2.45
N ASN A 586 -20.67 2.24 2.07
CA ASN A 586 -19.77 1.38 2.84
C ASN A 586 -19.23 2.20 4.01
N GLU A 587 -19.87 2.12 5.17
CA GLU A 587 -19.30 2.60 6.44
C GLU A 587 -18.08 1.74 6.82
N LYS A 588 -16.95 2.00 6.17
CA LYS A 588 -15.60 1.64 6.64
C LYS A 588 -14.70 2.87 6.63
N ARG A 589 -15.21 3.97 7.18
CA ARG A 589 -14.41 5.16 7.51
C ARG A 589 -14.72 5.51 8.96
N ASN A 590 -13.77 5.19 9.84
CA ASN A 590 -13.60 5.53 11.26
C ASN A 590 -14.84 6.03 12.03
N PRO A 591 -15.27 5.37 13.11
CA PRO A 591 -16.33 5.88 13.98
C PRO A 591 -15.80 7.03 14.83
N SER A 592 -15.84 8.24 14.26
CA SER A 592 -15.93 9.48 15.01
C SER A 592 -16.80 10.44 14.22
N MET A 593 -17.86 10.92 14.89
CA MET A 593 -18.83 11.93 14.45
C MET A 593 -20.06 11.44 13.68
N GLY A 594 -20.95 10.74 14.40
CA GLY A 594 -22.38 10.75 14.10
C GLY A 594 -23.11 11.63 15.11
N ILE A 595 -23.35 12.91 14.78
CA ILE A 595 -24.40 13.69 15.44
C ILE A 595 -25.70 13.23 14.79
N SER A 596 -26.46 12.43 15.55
CA SER A 596 -27.83 12.02 15.19
C SER A 596 -28.70 13.26 15.04
N ALA A 597 -29.13 13.55 13.81
CA ALA A 597 -30.32 14.34 13.56
C ALA A 597 -31.54 13.41 13.74
N ASN A 598 -32.17 13.50 14.92
CA ASN A 598 -33.61 13.32 15.12
C ASN A 598 -33.90 13.59 16.61
N MET A 599 -34.07 14.87 16.92
CA MET A 599 -34.61 15.33 18.19
C MET A 599 -36.12 15.44 18.03
N ASP A 600 -36.83 14.34 18.23
CA ASP A 600 -38.27 14.39 18.52
C ASP A 600 -38.44 14.46 20.04
N LEU A 601 -38.94 15.60 20.49
CA LEU A 601 -39.41 15.81 21.85
C LEU A 601 -40.59 14.88 22.13
N THR A 602 -40.49 14.04 23.15
CA THR A 602 -41.61 13.81 24.09
C THR A 602 -41.09 13.50 25.49
N LEU A 603 -41.63 14.23 26.47
CA LEU A 603 -41.36 14.10 27.90
C LEU A 603 -42.18 12.97 28.55
N TYR A 604 -41.62 12.46 29.66
CA TYR A 604 -42.17 11.67 30.78
C TYR A 604 -42.12 10.12 30.72
N PRO A 605 -41.64 9.47 31.81
CA PRO A 605 -41.55 8.03 31.92
C PRO A 605 -42.88 7.42 32.42
N GLY A 606 -43.52 6.63 31.57
CA GLY A 606 -44.67 5.79 31.92
C GLY A 606 -44.46 4.38 31.38
N ASP A 607 -44.65 3.38 32.25
CA ASP A 607 -44.52 1.95 32.02
C ASP A 607 -45.04 1.48 30.65
N ASN A 608 -44.16 0.90 29.84
CA ASN A 608 -44.53 0.25 28.58
C ASN A 608 -44.13 -1.25 28.59
N PRO A 609 -45.08 -2.19 28.42
CA PRO A 609 -44.90 -3.64 28.58
C PRO A 609 -44.07 -4.33 27.48
N VAL A 610 -43.33 -3.57 26.65
CA VAL A 610 -42.54 -4.07 25.52
C VAL A 610 -41.10 -4.43 25.93
N HIS A 611 -40.61 -3.89 27.04
CA HIS A 611 -39.23 -4.08 27.50
C HIS A 611 -38.92 -5.52 27.95
N TRP A 612 -39.88 -6.23 28.58
CA TRP A 612 -39.62 -7.58 29.10
C TRP A 612 -39.46 -8.62 27.99
N ARG A 613 -40.17 -8.49 26.86
CA ARG A 613 -40.04 -9.42 25.72
C ARG A 613 -38.63 -9.38 25.15
N GLN A 614 -38.05 -8.19 24.98
CA GLN A 614 -36.69 -8.03 24.48
C GLN A 614 -35.64 -8.58 25.45
N VAL A 615 -35.87 -8.44 26.77
CA VAL A 615 -35.00 -9.03 27.80
C VAL A 615 -35.10 -10.56 27.81
N VAL A 616 -36.29 -11.12 27.59
CA VAL A 616 -36.51 -12.56 27.49
C VAL A 616 -35.89 -13.13 26.21
N GLU A 617 -36.03 -12.46 25.07
CA GLU A 617 -35.42 -12.83 23.79
C GLU A 617 -33.88 -12.91 23.92
N LYS A 618 -33.28 -11.88 24.55
CA LYS A 618 -31.83 -11.86 24.83
C LYS A 618 -31.41 -12.99 25.79
N ARG A 619 -32.24 -13.33 26.77
CA ARG A 619 -31.99 -14.48 27.66
C ARG A 619 -32.07 -15.82 26.92
N ILE A 620 -33.05 -16.00 26.04
CA ILE A 620 -33.21 -17.21 25.23
C ILE A 620 -32.01 -17.37 24.29
N GLN A 621 -31.58 -16.29 23.63
CA GLN A 621 -30.39 -16.30 22.77
C GLN A 621 -29.11 -16.64 23.55
N SER A 622 -28.93 -16.09 24.77
CA SER A 622 -27.74 -16.37 25.60
C SER A 622 -27.64 -17.80 26.12
N LYS A 623 -28.76 -18.53 26.20
CA LYS A 623 -28.83 -19.91 26.74
C LYS A 623 -28.96 -20.99 25.67
N THR A 624 -29.06 -20.62 24.39
CA THR A 624 -29.23 -21.59 23.31
C THR A 624 -27.88 -21.95 22.69
N LYS A 625 -27.37 -23.15 22.97
CA LYS A 625 -26.14 -23.69 22.37
C LYS A 625 -26.43 -24.16 20.93
N ARG A 626 -26.00 -23.40 19.92
CA ARG A 626 -26.15 -23.78 18.50
C ARG A 626 -24.91 -24.53 18.01
N LEU A 627 -25.10 -25.77 17.53
CA LEU A 627 -24.11 -26.53 16.78
C LEU A 627 -24.08 -25.98 15.35
N SER A 628 -22.98 -25.31 14.96
CA SER A 628 -22.86 -24.62 13.68
C SER A 628 -22.63 -25.58 12.50
N LYS A 629 -23.59 -25.65 11.57
CA LYS A 629 -23.30 -25.91 10.15
C LYS A 629 -22.76 -24.62 9.52
N GLY A 630 -21.85 -24.77 8.54
CA GLY A 630 -20.99 -23.72 7.99
C GLY A 630 -21.69 -22.40 7.64
N ALA A 631 -20.93 -21.32 7.81
CA ALA A 631 -21.36 -19.94 7.61
C ALA A 631 -21.92 -19.72 6.20
N THR A 632 -23.24 -19.59 6.09
CA THR A 632 -23.88 -18.83 5.01
C THR A 632 -23.73 -17.37 5.40
N GLN A 633 -23.04 -16.57 4.58
CA GLN A 633 -23.03 -15.11 4.77
C GLN A 633 -24.49 -14.61 4.82
N PRO A 634 -24.86 -13.74 5.78
CA PRO A 634 -26.17 -13.12 5.74
C PRO A 634 -26.31 -12.30 4.44
N PRO A 635 -27.50 -12.27 3.82
CA PRO A 635 -27.74 -11.42 2.64
C PRO A 635 -27.40 -9.97 2.99
N ALA A 636 -26.66 -9.30 2.10
CA ALA A 636 -26.25 -7.91 2.28
C ALA A 636 -27.46 -7.02 2.59
N GLU A 637 -27.34 -6.16 3.61
CA GLU A 637 -28.37 -5.19 3.94
C GLU A 637 -28.60 -4.26 2.74
N ALA A 638 -29.85 -4.20 2.25
CA ALA A 638 -30.21 -3.35 1.13
C ALA A 638 -30.07 -1.87 1.54
N THR A 639 -29.13 -1.17 0.92
CA THR A 639 -28.93 0.28 1.14
C THR A 639 -29.74 1.08 0.13
N PRO A 640 -30.37 2.20 0.54
CA PRO A 640 -31.18 3.01 -0.35
C PRO A 640 -30.31 3.75 -1.38
N ASN A 641 -30.74 3.73 -2.64
CA ASN A 641 -30.10 4.46 -3.73
C ASN A 641 -30.35 5.97 -3.58
N ARG A 642 -29.33 6.76 -3.21
CA ARG A 642 -29.45 8.22 -3.01
C ARG A 642 -29.65 8.98 -4.32
N TYR A 643 -29.33 8.37 -5.46
CA TYR A 643 -29.56 8.95 -6.78
C TYR A 643 -31.04 8.90 -7.18
N ALA A 644 -31.78 7.86 -6.77
CA ALA A 644 -33.18 7.66 -7.14
C ALA A 644 -34.11 8.90 -6.98
N PRO A 645 -34.10 9.64 -5.86
CA PRO A 645 -34.97 10.83 -5.70
C PRO A 645 -34.57 12.02 -6.59
N VAL A 646 -33.33 12.08 -7.07
CA VAL A 646 -32.81 13.21 -7.85
C VAL A 646 -32.60 12.88 -9.33
N ALA A 647 -32.74 11.62 -9.73
CA ALA A 647 -32.47 11.13 -11.09
C ALA A 647 -33.13 11.97 -12.20
N GLY A 648 -34.40 12.36 -12.02
CA GLY A 648 -35.12 13.19 -12.99
C GLY A 648 -34.47 14.56 -13.24
N HIS A 649 -33.80 15.14 -12.25
CA HIS A 649 -33.12 16.43 -12.36
C HIS A 649 -31.84 16.34 -13.18
N PHE A 650 -31.18 15.18 -13.19
CA PHE A 650 -30.02 14.91 -14.04
C PHE A 650 -30.44 14.60 -15.48
N PHE A 651 -31.55 13.88 -15.64
CA PHE A 651 -31.95 13.28 -16.90
C PHE A 651 -32.77 14.22 -17.81
N PHE A 652 -33.92 14.71 -17.34
CA PHE A 652 -34.88 15.41 -18.21
C PHE A 652 -34.38 16.76 -18.76
N PRO A 653 -33.67 17.61 -17.98
CA PRO A 653 -33.14 18.86 -18.52
C PRO A 653 -32.20 18.64 -19.70
N LEU A 654 -31.33 17.63 -19.62
CA LEU A 654 -30.42 17.25 -20.72
C LEU A 654 -31.15 16.70 -21.94
N LEU A 655 -32.33 16.09 -21.76
CA LEU A 655 -33.15 15.57 -22.84
C LEU A 655 -34.11 16.62 -23.45
N SER A 656 -34.22 17.82 -22.86
CA SER A 656 -35.30 18.75 -23.23
C SER A 656 -35.05 19.63 -24.45
N ASN A 657 -33.79 19.85 -24.83
CA ASN A 657 -33.40 20.84 -25.85
C ASN A 657 -32.43 20.27 -26.91
N TYR A 658 -32.37 18.95 -27.09
CA TYR A 658 -31.43 18.31 -28.02
C TYR A 658 -31.71 18.65 -29.49
N ASP A 659 -32.96 18.99 -29.80
CA ASP A 659 -33.50 19.25 -31.14
C ASP A 659 -33.44 20.74 -31.55
N LYS A 660 -32.95 21.61 -30.66
CA LYS A 660 -32.84 23.05 -30.90
C LYS A 660 -31.44 23.41 -31.40
N PRO A 661 -31.23 23.59 -32.72
CA PRO A 661 -29.93 23.98 -33.24
C PRO A 661 -29.60 25.41 -32.79
N GLN A 662 -28.43 25.57 -32.19
CA GLN A 662 -27.81 26.88 -31.95
C GLN A 662 -26.78 27.14 -33.05
N VAL A 663 -26.51 28.42 -33.33
CA VAL A 663 -25.58 28.83 -34.40
C VAL A 663 -24.20 28.17 -34.28
N THR A 664 -23.75 27.91 -33.05
CA THR A 664 -22.43 27.35 -32.74
C THR A 664 -22.51 25.98 -32.05
N PHE A 665 -23.71 25.41 -31.90
CA PHE A 665 -23.92 24.14 -31.21
C PHE A 665 -25.15 23.43 -31.77
N ASP A 666 -24.93 22.39 -32.57
CA ASP A 666 -25.94 21.61 -33.26
C ASP A 666 -25.72 20.11 -33.03
N LEU A 667 -26.42 19.58 -32.04
CA LEU A 667 -26.33 18.18 -31.62
C LEU A 667 -26.77 17.19 -32.70
N LEU A 668 -27.83 17.53 -33.46
CA LEU A 668 -28.34 16.66 -34.53
C LEU A 668 -27.65 16.91 -35.88
N GLY A 669 -26.93 18.01 -36.01
CA GLY A 669 -26.04 18.32 -37.12
C GLY A 669 -24.61 17.87 -36.84
N GLY A 670 -23.66 18.81 -36.78
CA GLY A 670 -22.22 18.51 -36.81
C GLY A 670 -21.60 17.99 -35.50
N ASP A 671 -22.25 18.17 -34.35
CA ASP A 671 -21.63 17.91 -33.04
C ASP A 671 -21.79 16.45 -32.55
N HIS A 672 -21.50 15.49 -33.43
CA HIS A 672 -21.69 14.06 -33.18
C HIS A 672 -20.97 13.54 -31.93
N LEU A 673 -19.79 14.09 -31.62
CA LEU A 673 -19.02 13.70 -30.43
C LEU A 673 -19.79 14.02 -29.13
N VAL A 674 -20.36 15.21 -29.05
CA VAL A 674 -21.14 15.64 -27.89
C VAL A 674 -22.47 14.90 -27.85
N LEU A 675 -23.12 14.69 -29.01
CA LEU A 675 -24.33 13.87 -29.10
C LEU A 675 -24.10 12.43 -28.59
N GLY A 676 -23.04 11.77 -29.06
CA GLY A 676 -22.69 10.41 -28.62
C GLY A 676 -22.41 10.35 -27.11
N ARG A 677 -21.69 11.34 -26.58
CA ARG A 677 -21.43 11.43 -25.13
C ARG A 677 -22.69 11.71 -24.32
N LEU A 678 -23.58 12.56 -24.82
CA LEU A 678 -24.87 12.88 -24.20
C LEU A 678 -25.75 11.62 -24.11
N ILE A 679 -25.92 10.89 -25.22
CA ILE A 679 -26.71 9.66 -25.24
C ILE A 679 -26.15 8.62 -24.27
N HIS A 680 -24.83 8.42 -24.27
CA HIS A 680 -24.20 7.51 -23.32
C HIS A 680 -24.41 7.94 -21.86
N THR A 681 -24.36 9.24 -21.59
CA THR A 681 -24.56 9.79 -20.23
C THR A 681 -26.01 9.61 -19.76
N LEU A 682 -26.98 9.81 -20.65
CA LEU A 682 -28.40 9.53 -20.39
C LEU A 682 -28.66 8.04 -20.17
N GLY A 683 -28.00 7.16 -20.95
CA GLY A 683 -28.01 5.71 -20.71
C GLY A 683 -27.45 5.35 -19.34
N LEU A 684 -26.36 5.99 -18.91
CA LEU A 684 -25.79 5.79 -17.58
C LEU A 684 -26.77 6.24 -16.48
N PHE A 685 -27.40 7.41 -16.62
CA PHE A 685 -28.42 7.86 -15.66
C PHE A 685 -29.60 6.90 -15.56
N MET A 686 -30.07 6.34 -16.68
CA MET A 686 -31.07 5.27 -16.67
C MET A 686 -30.56 4.04 -15.91
N HIS A 687 -29.31 3.63 -16.18
CA HIS A 687 -28.70 2.49 -15.50
C HIS A 687 -28.65 2.69 -13.97
N LEU A 688 -28.20 3.87 -13.52
CA LEU A 688 -28.05 4.23 -12.11
C LEU A 688 -29.40 4.46 -11.39
N ALA A 689 -30.46 4.74 -12.15
CA ALA A 689 -31.83 4.86 -11.65
C ALA A 689 -32.52 3.49 -11.42
N ASN A 690 -31.76 2.39 -11.30
CA ASN A 690 -32.32 1.07 -11.05
C ASN A 690 -33.18 1.07 -9.77
N ASN A 691 -34.39 0.49 -9.86
CA ASN A 691 -35.45 0.52 -8.84
C ASN A 691 -35.97 1.92 -8.44
N ALA A 692 -35.65 2.99 -9.18
CA ALA A 692 -36.25 4.29 -8.95
C ALA A 692 -37.68 4.35 -9.54
N PRO A 693 -38.65 4.99 -8.87
CA PRO A 693 -40.02 5.08 -9.37
C PRO A 693 -40.12 5.84 -10.70
N ILE A 694 -39.18 6.74 -10.97
CA ILE A 694 -39.12 7.55 -12.19
C ILE A 694 -38.49 6.83 -13.39
N ALA A 695 -37.94 5.62 -13.19
CA ALA A 695 -37.21 4.88 -14.22
C ALA A 695 -38.09 4.53 -15.44
N ALA A 696 -39.38 4.24 -15.24
CA ALA A 696 -40.31 3.96 -16.34
C ALA A 696 -40.44 5.16 -17.29
N GLN A 697 -40.67 6.35 -16.73
CA GLN A 697 -40.80 7.59 -17.50
C GLN A 697 -39.47 7.97 -18.18
N MET A 698 -38.33 7.79 -17.49
CA MET A 698 -37.00 8.02 -18.08
C MET A 698 -36.75 7.08 -19.25
N GLY A 699 -37.08 5.79 -19.11
CA GLY A 699 -36.84 4.80 -20.15
C GLY A 699 -37.68 5.03 -21.40
N CYS A 700 -38.96 5.41 -21.26
CA CYS A 700 -39.80 5.77 -22.40
C CYS A 700 -39.23 6.98 -23.15
N ALA A 701 -38.92 8.06 -22.43
CA ALA A 701 -38.35 9.26 -23.02
C ALA A 701 -36.98 9.01 -23.68
N LEU A 702 -36.15 8.14 -23.08
CA LEU A 702 -34.86 7.76 -23.65
C LEU A 702 -35.04 6.99 -24.96
N LEU A 703 -35.96 6.02 -24.99
CA LEU A 703 -36.23 5.22 -26.18
C LEU A 703 -36.75 6.08 -27.32
N ASP A 704 -37.70 6.99 -27.07
CA ASP A 704 -38.21 7.91 -28.08
C ASP A 704 -37.10 8.77 -28.69
N PHE A 705 -36.18 9.27 -27.86
CA PHE A 705 -35.03 10.06 -28.32
C PHE A 705 -34.05 9.23 -29.15
N VAL A 706 -33.59 8.10 -28.63
CA VAL A 706 -32.58 7.27 -29.34
C VAL A 706 -33.16 6.65 -30.60
N TRP A 707 -34.49 6.45 -30.66
CA TRP A 707 -35.16 5.99 -31.87
C TRP A 707 -34.93 6.95 -33.03
N ALA A 708 -34.97 8.27 -32.80
CA ALA A 708 -34.76 9.27 -33.85
C ALA A 708 -33.33 9.24 -34.44
N VAL A 709 -32.34 8.80 -33.67
CA VAL A 709 -30.91 8.82 -34.06
C VAL A 709 -30.30 7.43 -34.24
N ARG A 710 -31.11 6.37 -34.27
CA ARG A 710 -30.64 4.97 -34.29
C ARG A 710 -29.81 4.56 -35.51
N TYR A 711 -30.00 5.22 -36.66
CA TYR A 711 -29.25 4.98 -37.90
C TYR A 711 -28.24 6.09 -38.19
N HIS A 712 -27.57 6.58 -37.14
CA HIS A 712 -26.58 7.64 -37.29
C HIS A 712 -25.32 7.18 -38.03
N VAL A 713 -24.73 8.05 -38.85
CA VAL A 713 -23.51 7.76 -39.63
C VAL A 713 -22.29 7.52 -38.74
N ASP A 714 -22.20 8.28 -37.65
CA ASP A 714 -21.11 8.19 -36.67
C ASP A 714 -21.26 6.95 -35.75
N GLN A 715 -20.20 6.15 -35.65
CA GLN A 715 -20.17 4.93 -34.85
C GLN A 715 -20.32 5.18 -33.34
N MET A 716 -19.79 6.30 -32.82
CA MET A 716 -19.86 6.62 -31.39
C MET A 716 -21.29 6.94 -30.97
N VAL A 717 -22.04 7.61 -31.84
CA VAL A 717 -23.48 7.85 -31.64
C VAL A 717 -24.24 6.53 -31.63
N ARG A 718 -24.01 5.63 -32.60
CA ARG A 718 -24.67 4.31 -32.63
C ARG A 718 -24.34 3.45 -31.41
N ARG A 719 -23.08 3.43 -30.96
CA ARG A 719 -22.68 2.75 -29.71
C ARG A 719 -23.42 3.33 -28.49
N GLY A 720 -23.53 4.65 -28.41
CA GLY A 720 -24.29 5.35 -27.36
C GLY A 720 -25.77 4.94 -27.35
N VAL A 721 -26.42 4.91 -28.53
CA VAL A 721 -27.81 4.46 -28.71
C VAL A 721 -27.99 3.04 -28.19
N LEU A 722 -27.13 2.10 -28.59
CA LEU A 722 -27.22 0.70 -28.16
C LEU A 722 -27.01 0.54 -26.65
N PHE A 723 -26.06 1.28 -26.08
CA PHE A 723 -25.84 1.30 -24.63
C PHE A 723 -27.07 1.85 -23.88
N ALA A 724 -27.69 2.92 -24.38
CA ALA A 724 -28.90 3.49 -23.80
C ALA A 724 -30.06 2.49 -23.82
N VAL A 725 -30.29 1.81 -24.95
CA VAL A 725 -31.32 0.77 -25.09
C VAL A 725 -31.07 -0.39 -24.11
N CYS A 726 -29.83 -0.88 -24.02
CA CYS A 726 -29.46 -1.91 -23.04
C CYS A 726 -29.73 -1.45 -21.59
N SER A 727 -29.40 -0.19 -21.27
CA SER A 727 -29.60 0.39 -19.94
C SER A 727 -31.08 0.49 -19.58
N VAL A 728 -31.97 0.76 -20.53
CA VAL A 728 -33.43 0.72 -20.32
C VAL A 728 -33.88 -0.70 -19.95
N PHE A 729 -33.43 -1.71 -20.69
CA PHE A 729 -33.80 -3.11 -20.42
C PHE A 729 -33.26 -3.64 -19.09
N LEU A 730 -32.13 -3.12 -18.61
CA LEU A 730 -31.55 -3.52 -17.32
C LEU A 730 -32.24 -2.87 -16.11
N SER A 731 -32.65 -1.61 -16.24
CA SER A 731 -33.07 -0.80 -15.09
C SER A 731 -34.57 -0.57 -14.97
N MET A 732 -35.34 -0.77 -16.05
CA MET A 732 -36.79 -0.69 -15.99
C MET A 732 -37.38 -1.99 -15.40
N PRO A 733 -38.35 -1.91 -14.45
CA PRO A 733 -39.10 -3.07 -14.00
C PRO A 733 -39.78 -3.77 -15.18
N SER A 734 -39.70 -5.10 -15.23
CA SER A 734 -40.15 -5.85 -16.41
C SER A 734 -41.68 -5.89 -16.58
N GLN A 735 -42.44 -5.50 -15.54
CA GLN A 735 -43.87 -5.22 -15.65
C GLN A 735 -44.13 -3.96 -16.51
N ASN A 736 -43.43 -2.86 -16.21
CA ASN A 736 -43.51 -1.61 -16.96
C ASN A 736 -42.97 -1.76 -18.38
N LEU A 737 -41.93 -2.59 -18.58
CA LEU A 737 -41.38 -2.83 -19.90
C LEU A 737 -42.43 -3.39 -20.87
N LEU A 738 -43.29 -4.32 -20.41
CA LEU A 738 -44.33 -4.89 -21.26
C LEU A 738 -45.57 -4.01 -21.41
N VAL A 739 -45.91 -3.23 -20.38
CA VAL A 739 -47.12 -2.39 -20.39
C VAL A 739 -46.89 -1.08 -21.13
N ASP A 740 -45.77 -0.42 -20.87
CA ASP A 740 -45.49 0.94 -21.36
C ASP A 740 -44.78 0.93 -22.73
N LEU A 741 -44.14 -0.17 -23.13
CA LEU A 741 -43.30 -0.25 -24.34
C LEU A 741 -43.64 -1.42 -25.30
N SER A 742 -44.79 -2.09 -25.16
CA SER A 742 -45.12 -3.32 -25.92
C SER A 742 -44.83 -3.24 -27.42
N ASP A 743 -45.28 -2.17 -28.07
CA ASP A 743 -45.21 -2.01 -29.52
C ASP A 743 -43.78 -1.65 -29.96
N GLN A 744 -43.14 -0.74 -29.22
CA GLN A 744 -41.75 -0.33 -29.46
C GLN A 744 -40.75 -1.47 -29.19
N LEU A 745 -41.04 -2.40 -28.27
CA LEU A 745 -40.16 -3.53 -27.95
C LEU A 745 -39.99 -4.49 -29.12
N PHE A 746 -41.06 -4.78 -29.87
CA PHE A 746 -40.97 -5.69 -31.00
C PHE A 746 -40.10 -5.08 -32.11
N GLU A 747 -40.35 -3.82 -32.45
CA GLU A 747 -39.56 -3.07 -33.43
C GLU A 747 -38.09 -2.92 -32.97
N THR A 748 -37.87 -2.66 -31.69
CA THR A 748 -36.52 -2.56 -31.11
C THR A 748 -35.80 -3.91 -31.18
N ARG A 749 -36.50 -5.03 -30.91
CA ARG A 749 -35.92 -6.37 -31.02
C ARG A 749 -35.50 -6.69 -32.45
N THR A 750 -36.35 -6.40 -33.44
CA THR A 750 -36.03 -6.62 -34.85
C THR A 750 -34.83 -5.77 -35.28
N TRP A 751 -34.83 -4.49 -34.91
CA TRP A 751 -33.73 -3.59 -35.21
C TRP A 751 -32.40 -4.04 -34.58
N LEU A 752 -32.42 -4.51 -33.32
CA LEU A 752 -31.22 -5.03 -32.65
C LEU A 752 -30.68 -6.29 -33.35
N ALA A 753 -31.53 -7.16 -33.90
CA ALA A 753 -31.10 -8.31 -34.67
C ALA A 753 -30.41 -7.88 -35.97
N ASP A 754 -30.98 -6.92 -36.69
CA ASP A 754 -30.39 -6.35 -37.91
C ASP A 754 -29.02 -5.71 -37.64
N VAL A 755 -28.89 -4.95 -36.54
CA VAL A 755 -27.62 -4.33 -36.11
C VAL A 755 -26.59 -5.39 -35.73
N ALA A 756 -26.99 -6.46 -35.03
CA ALA A 756 -26.10 -7.54 -34.62
C ALA A 756 -25.44 -8.24 -35.81
N GLU A 757 -26.12 -8.34 -36.94
CA GLU A 757 -25.62 -8.99 -38.16
C GLU A 757 -24.97 -8.00 -39.14
N GLY A 758 -25.50 -6.77 -39.24
CA GLY A 758 -25.24 -5.86 -40.35
C GLY A 758 -24.47 -4.58 -40.03
N ASP A 759 -24.24 -4.21 -38.76
CA ASP A 759 -23.49 -2.98 -38.45
C ASP A 759 -21.99 -3.13 -38.80
N PRO A 760 -21.35 -2.14 -39.46
CA PRO A 760 -19.92 -2.19 -39.77
C PRO A 760 -19.05 -2.24 -38.50
N ASP A 761 -19.51 -1.65 -37.40
CA ASP A 761 -18.75 -1.57 -36.15
C ASP A 761 -18.93 -2.81 -35.27
N ALA A 762 -17.82 -3.42 -34.84
CA ALA A 762 -17.85 -4.66 -34.06
C ALA A 762 -18.45 -4.47 -32.66
N ASP A 763 -18.20 -3.31 -32.04
CA ASP A 763 -18.71 -3.00 -30.71
C ASP A 763 -20.23 -2.78 -30.75
N CYS A 764 -20.74 -2.13 -31.81
CA CYS A 764 -22.19 -2.07 -32.08
C CYS A 764 -22.81 -3.46 -32.20
N ARG A 765 -22.22 -4.37 -32.98
CA ARG A 765 -22.73 -5.75 -33.10
C ARG A 765 -22.76 -6.46 -31.74
N SER A 766 -21.70 -6.30 -30.94
CA SER A 766 -21.60 -6.88 -29.59
C SER A 766 -22.67 -6.32 -28.64
N LEU A 767 -22.83 -4.99 -28.57
CA LEU A 767 -23.84 -4.34 -27.72
C LEU A 767 -25.27 -4.73 -28.13
N ALA A 768 -25.53 -4.91 -29.43
CA ALA A 768 -26.83 -5.35 -29.91
C ALA A 768 -27.16 -6.78 -29.44
N VAL A 769 -26.20 -7.72 -29.56
CA VAL A 769 -26.35 -9.08 -29.04
C VAL A 769 -26.57 -9.08 -27.53
N GLN A 770 -25.81 -8.29 -26.77
CA GLN A 770 -25.97 -8.17 -25.33
C GLN A 770 -27.36 -7.65 -24.95
N SER A 771 -27.84 -6.61 -25.65
CA SER A 771 -29.16 -6.03 -25.44
C SER A 771 -30.28 -7.05 -25.69
N LEU A 772 -30.17 -7.87 -26.75
CA LEU A 772 -31.11 -8.96 -27.04
C LEU A 772 -31.14 -10.02 -25.93
N VAL A 773 -29.97 -10.42 -25.41
CA VAL A 773 -29.86 -11.39 -24.33
C VAL A 773 -30.48 -10.86 -23.03
N VAL A 774 -30.25 -9.58 -22.72
CA VAL A 774 -30.85 -8.92 -21.56
C VAL A 774 -32.37 -8.86 -21.70
N LEU A 775 -32.87 -8.46 -22.87
CA LEU A 775 -34.29 -8.39 -23.17
C LEU A 775 -34.96 -9.77 -22.97
N ASP A 776 -34.42 -10.83 -23.57
CA ASP A 776 -34.95 -12.19 -23.44
C ASP A 776 -34.92 -12.69 -21.98
N LYS A 777 -33.89 -12.34 -21.19
CA LYS A 777 -33.83 -12.66 -19.76
C LYS A 777 -34.90 -11.93 -18.96
N SER A 778 -35.11 -10.65 -19.23
CA SER A 778 -36.11 -9.82 -18.54
C SER A 778 -37.54 -10.34 -18.79
N LEU A 779 -37.84 -10.77 -20.02
CA LEU A 779 -39.12 -11.36 -20.41
C LEU A 779 -39.34 -12.73 -19.77
N LYS A 780 -38.32 -13.59 -19.75
CA LYS A 780 -38.40 -14.92 -19.10
C LYS A 780 -38.64 -14.82 -17.60
N LYS A 781 -38.03 -13.84 -16.92
CA LYS A 781 -38.23 -13.61 -15.49
C LYS A 781 -39.70 -13.30 -15.16
N GLN A 782 -40.37 -12.48 -15.97
CA GLN A 782 -41.80 -12.19 -15.79
C GLN A 782 -42.69 -13.41 -15.99
N LEU A 783 -42.41 -14.25 -16.99
CA LEU A 783 -43.17 -15.48 -17.20
C LEU A 783 -43.10 -16.42 -15.98
N GLN A 784 -41.94 -16.47 -15.32
CA GLN A 784 -41.75 -17.25 -14.09
C GLN A 784 -42.44 -16.61 -12.89
N ASP A 785 -42.35 -15.28 -12.74
CA ASP A 785 -42.99 -14.54 -11.64
C ASP A 785 -44.54 -14.62 -11.75
N GLN A 786 -45.10 -14.57 -12.96
CA GLN A 786 -46.54 -14.78 -13.19
C GLN A 786 -46.99 -16.23 -12.92
N GLN A 787 -46.15 -17.22 -13.22
CA GLN A 787 -46.41 -18.62 -12.88
C GLN A 787 -46.33 -18.88 -11.37
N ALA A 788 -45.45 -18.19 -10.65
CA ALA A 788 -45.37 -18.27 -9.19
C ALA A 788 -46.60 -17.62 -8.50
N LEU A 789 -47.02 -16.44 -8.98
CA LEU A 789 -48.21 -15.73 -8.47
C LEU A 789 -49.52 -16.50 -8.72
N SER A 790 -49.63 -17.21 -9.83
CA SER A 790 -50.81 -18.06 -10.12
C SER A 790 -50.84 -19.36 -9.29
N MET A 791 -49.71 -19.82 -8.77
CA MET A 791 -49.61 -20.98 -7.87
C MET A 791 -49.82 -20.62 -6.40
N GLU A 792 -49.60 -19.36 -5.98
CA GLU A 792 -49.90 -18.89 -4.62
C GLU A 792 -51.38 -18.48 -4.42
N HIS A 793 -52.11 -18.23 -5.50
CA HIS A 793 -53.54 -17.89 -5.49
C HIS A 793 -54.49 -19.06 -5.80
N ALA A 794 -53.95 -20.26 -6.06
CA ALA A 794 -54.68 -21.52 -6.20
C ALA A 794 -54.50 -22.38 -4.94
#